data_AF-A0A8K0M600-F1
#
_entry.id   AF-A0A8K0M600-F1
#
_cell.length_a   1.000
_cell.length_b   1.000
_cell.length_c   1.000
_cell.angle_alpha   90.00
_cell.angle_beta   90.00
_cell.angle_gamma   90.00
#
_symmetry.space_group_name_H-M   'P 1'
#
loop_
_entity.id
_entity.type
_entity.pdbx_description
1 polymer ?
#
loop_
_entity_poly.entity_id
_entity_poly.type
_entity_poly.pdbx_seq_one_letter_code
_entity_poly.pdbx_strand_id
1 'polypeptide(L)'
;MDTMDSSPNEAVDLEHGSKALDFDEPDIRTLRRSKTIRLGPSATSPWTGGQSEDGTHHVSFHLADLEIDKEQLFSGLDCHRRFKVKEGYEMKDLPKFNDLTRYDVTEDQEMDLWKFEVDRLVTAVKSETPPSLEGPPEWYGGADSDGYNRLHVMAASLKHALSVCIHDNELVLLEHQPPLANKEMFVHSHRSLLRNFDPDEGIIRFDKKIKLAQHNDEAYHGLVNYLTAILARLLVRTITGRFWVDNCLITIAKFAAKLKVLGNDLPRAVALTIEAHRDVQMRVGELTRTQTGGMGVPEATGKEKPSVEEGSSAWSALDIGQLDMSGARYFIVLDAFDRGIVSLLLNCLGELRWDEEVEQTAEMFETSTVIYGTGFRGMRMQLCQERDGSIGVAAERNVIHCAGVAFDVCREVWTSQPSVEGLSTDGRTTLDWNWTGLVGSEEILGASSPGSRSWTDMRDVITALVPYTMFCGIFPTNLSQFARQVIQISDFTNSPNFYTQQSCLAAARVRTSQYEGSLRKRAPSNMAQFQNVYDTPMAREGALSGMQGDPESPASLELRQKYLATGEKFRNAMDEVERWVMDERSIVITSLWYSWIVLAAVGVLLCGGVAMIAVEDRISGVDPSNLTVLVWTAAGFLVVYFKSMRVENWPWRDFLRGRVVCRSVSEVQAVTKIDPQVLLAILMRFESRVLLGKCGPFRGIFDRKVEDGFAIDVPPTTMTAAAGGCIFVRVLSVLGPALSCLEARNRELYRNVSPQGATESGTGYICRDFIDPAHYQIALVADDGEERDAARRTVMESLPLYPLCTNALSWYRVQGVFVEKAMFL
;
A
#
# COMPACT_ATOMS: atom_id res chain seq x y z
N MET A 1 -68.12 -25.39 20.52
CA MET A 1 -67.16 -26.48 20.30
C MET A 1 -67.46 -26.98 18.91
N ASP A 2 -66.46 -26.91 18.03
CA ASP A 2 -66.48 -27.42 16.64
C ASP A 2 -67.42 -26.66 15.67
N THR A 3 -67.17 -26.50 14.37
CA THR A 3 -66.04 -26.69 13.44
C THR A 3 -66.56 -26.20 12.08
N MET A 4 -65.63 -25.89 11.19
CA MET A 4 -65.66 -26.19 9.76
C MET A 4 -66.31 -25.22 8.78
N ASP A 5 -65.46 -24.97 7.80
CA ASP A 5 -65.49 -24.09 6.66
C ASP A 5 -65.77 -24.91 5.39
N SER A 6 -66.43 -24.23 4.48
CA SER A 6 -66.41 -24.26 3.00
C SER A 6 -66.14 -25.51 2.15
N SER A 7 -66.97 -25.57 1.11
CA SER A 7 -66.71 -26.01 -0.28
C SER A 7 -67.67 -25.20 -1.19
N PRO A 8 -67.59 -25.20 -2.54
CA PRO A 8 -66.46 -25.41 -3.46
C PRO A 8 -66.42 -24.41 -4.66
N ASN A 9 -65.33 -24.50 -5.45
CA ASN A 9 -65.16 -24.34 -6.91
C ASN A 9 -65.97 -23.32 -7.73
N GLU A 10 -65.24 -22.45 -8.44
CA GLU A 10 -65.40 -22.30 -9.90
C GLU A 10 -64.09 -21.79 -10.54
N ALA A 11 -63.71 -22.44 -11.64
CA ALA A 11 -62.48 -22.19 -12.40
C ALA A 11 -62.79 -21.32 -13.63
N VAL A 12 -61.91 -20.38 -13.95
CA VAL A 12 -61.87 -19.68 -15.24
C VAL A 12 -60.43 -19.55 -15.70
N ASP A 13 -60.22 -20.02 -16.94
CA ASP A 13 -59.01 -20.02 -17.75
C ASP A 13 -58.42 -18.64 -18.02
N LEU A 14 -57.09 -18.58 -18.25
CA LEU A 14 -56.49 -17.65 -19.23
C LEU A 14 -55.14 -18.20 -19.72
N GLU A 15 -55.13 -18.53 -21.00
CA GLU A 15 -54.06 -19.11 -21.81
C GLU A 15 -52.79 -18.24 -21.86
N HIS A 16 -51.62 -18.87 -21.80
CA HIS A 16 -50.32 -18.27 -22.18
C HIS A 16 -49.90 -18.79 -23.56
N GLY A 17 -49.96 -17.91 -24.55
CA GLY A 17 -49.46 -18.16 -25.91
C GLY A 17 -47.94 -18.09 -25.98
N SER A 18 -47.32 -19.24 -26.25
CA SER A 18 -45.92 -19.38 -26.64
C SER A 18 -45.75 -18.99 -28.12
N LYS A 19 -44.89 -18.01 -28.41
CA LYS A 19 -44.33 -17.77 -29.74
C LYS A 19 -42.82 -18.01 -29.70
N ALA A 20 -42.43 -19.14 -30.29
CA ALA A 20 -41.06 -19.47 -30.64
C ALA A 20 -40.54 -18.49 -31.70
N LEU A 21 -39.37 -17.93 -31.47
CA LEU A 21 -38.53 -17.26 -32.47
C LEU A 21 -37.25 -18.09 -32.56
N ASP A 22 -37.12 -18.78 -33.69
CA ASP A 22 -35.90 -19.44 -34.14
C ASP A 22 -34.74 -18.44 -34.18
N PHE A 23 -33.63 -18.79 -33.54
CA PHE A 23 -32.32 -18.25 -33.86
C PHE A 23 -31.34 -19.41 -33.99
N ASP A 24 -30.77 -19.51 -35.19
CA ASP A 24 -29.82 -20.51 -35.63
C ASP A 24 -28.65 -20.72 -34.65
N GLU A 25 -28.37 -21.99 -34.41
CA GLU A 25 -27.22 -22.51 -33.66
C GLU A 25 -25.96 -22.44 -34.54
N PRO A 26 -24.89 -21.68 -34.20
CA PRO A 26 -23.64 -21.77 -34.93
C PRO A 26 -22.74 -22.86 -34.32
N ASP A 27 -22.65 -23.94 -35.08
CA ASP A 27 -21.56 -24.92 -35.23
C ASP A 27 -20.30 -24.67 -34.37
N ILE A 28 -20.25 -25.33 -33.20
CA ILE A 28 -19.09 -25.40 -32.31
C ILE A 28 -18.08 -26.39 -32.92
N ARG A 29 -17.32 -25.98 -33.95
CA ARG A 29 -16.18 -26.79 -34.41
C ARG A 29 -15.10 -26.14 -35.25
N THR A 30 -14.81 -24.84 -35.15
CA THR A 30 -13.50 -24.32 -35.63
C THR A 30 -13.21 -22.90 -35.14
N LEU A 31 -12.66 -22.74 -33.93
CA LEU A 31 -12.05 -21.46 -33.51
C LEU A 31 -10.86 -21.71 -32.56
N ARG A 32 -9.78 -22.29 -33.10
CA ARG A 32 -8.45 -22.20 -32.48
C ARG A 32 -7.89 -20.81 -32.81
N ARG A 33 -8.38 -19.77 -32.13
CA ARG A 33 -7.92 -18.38 -32.30
C ARG A 33 -6.66 -18.12 -31.49
N SER A 34 -5.69 -17.49 -32.18
CA SER A 34 -4.38 -17.04 -31.71
C SER A 34 -4.44 -16.32 -30.36
N LYS A 35 -3.82 -16.90 -29.32
CA LYS A 35 -3.59 -16.26 -28.02
C LYS A 35 -2.35 -15.37 -28.09
N THR A 36 -2.47 -14.21 -28.71
CA THR A 36 -1.33 -13.30 -28.87
C THR A 36 -1.72 -11.94 -28.35
N ILE A 37 -1.18 -11.54 -27.20
CA ILE A 37 -1.46 -10.23 -26.59
C ILE A 37 -0.32 -9.29 -26.96
N ARG A 38 -0.67 -8.18 -27.60
CA ARG A 38 0.20 -7.00 -27.64
C ARG A 38 -0.05 -6.20 -26.38
N LEU A 39 1.02 -5.74 -25.71
CA LEU A 39 0.93 -4.66 -24.75
C LEU A 39 0.59 -3.38 -25.53
N GLY A 40 -0.69 -3.18 -25.83
CA GLY A 40 -1.15 -1.91 -26.40
C GLY A 40 -1.04 -0.79 -25.36
N PRO A 41 -0.97 0.49 -25.79
CA PRO A 41 -1.24 1.59 -24.87
C PRO A 41 -2.63 1.33 -24.26
N SER A 42 -2.69 1.31 -22.93
CA SER A 42 -3.85 1.03 -22.10
C SER A 42 -5.20 1.04 -22.84
N ALA A 43 -5.78 -0.15 -23.07
CA ALA A 43 -7.21 -0.25 -23.24
C ALA A 43 -7.85 0.27 -21.95
N THR A 44 -8.59 1.34 -22.11
CA THR A 44 -9.37 2.02 -21.10
C THR A 44 -10.35 1.04 -20.45
N SER A 45 -10.24 0.90 -19.14
CA SER A 45 -11.37 0.53 -18.29
C SER A 45 -12.52 1.52 -18.55
N PRO A 46 -13.81 1.18 -18.33
CA PRO A 46 -14.93 2.11 -18.49
C PRO A 46 -14.87 3.37 -17.61
N TRP A 47 -13.82 3.55 -16.80
CA TRP A 47 -13.53 4.74 -16.04
C TRP A 47 -12.36 5.50 -16.67
N THR A 48 -12.63 6.16 -17.79
CA THR A 48 -11.79 7.25 -18.33
C THR A 48 -12.62 8.51 -18.51
N GLY A 49 -12.78 9.26 -17.42
CA GLY A 49 -12.79 10.71 -17.48
C GLY A 49 -11.32 11.17 -17.45
N GLY A 50 -10.71 11.27 -18.62
CA GLY A 50 -9.30 11.62 -18.78
C GLY A 50 -9.04 11.99 -20.23
N GLN A 51 -9.59 13.13 -20.64
CA GLN A 51 -9.10 13.83 -21.83
C GLN A 51 -7.65 14.26 -21.55
N SER A 52 -6.78 14.03 -22.53
CA SER A 52 -5.50 14.70 -22.60
C SER A 52 -5.74 16.20 -22.81
N GLU A 53 -5.62 16.99 -21.75
CA GLU A 53 -5.33 18.40 -21.85
C GLU A 53 -3.85 18.61 -21.53
N ASP A 54 -3.03 18.67 -22.59
CA ASP A 54 -1.81 19.47 -22.59
C ASP A 54 -2.23 20.91 -22.21
N GLY A 55 -2.17 21.24 -20.92
CA GLY A 55 -2.58 22.54 -20.41
C GLY A 55 -3.14 22.60 -18.99
N THR A 56 -3.21 21.48 -18.24
CA THR A 56 -3.69 21.55 -16.85
C THR A 56 -2.70 22.29 -15.96
N HIS A 57 -3.05 23.53 -15.62
CA HIS A 57 -2.52 24.24 -14.47
C HIS A 57 -2.46 23.28 -13.26
N HIS A 58 -1.26 22.99 -12.78
CA HIS A 58 -1.06 22.31 -11.51
C HIS A 58 -1.64 23.19 -10.40
N VAL A 59 -2.89 22.92 -9.99
CA VAL A 59 -3.46 23.56 -8.81
C VAL A 59 -2.86 22.84 -7.59
N SER A 60 -1.75 23.36 -7.08
CA SER A 60 -1.26 22.99 -5.75
C SER A 60 -2.33 23.29 -4.72
N PHE A 61 -2.47 22.45 -3.69
CA PHE A 61 -3.36 22.75 -2.58
C PHE A 61 -2.94 24.08 -1.94
N HIS A 62 -3.83 25.07 -1.99
CA HIS A 62 -3.69 26.29 -1.21
C HIS A 62 -4.75 26.31 -0.11
N LEU A 63 -4.32 26.65 1.11
CA LEU A 63 -5.23 26.80 2.25
C LEU A 63 -6.38 27.80 1.95
N ALA A 64 -6.11 28.77 1.07
CA ALA A 64 -7.07 29.77 0.62
C ALA A 64 -8.21 29.21 -0.23
N ASP A 65 -8.03 28.05 -0.86
CA ASP A 65 -9.05 27.39 -1.69
C ASP A 65 -10.07 26.62 -0.84
N LEU A 66 -9.85 26.56 0.47
CA LEU A 66 -10.68 25.80 1.39
C LEU A 66 -11.91 26.60 1.83
N GLU A 67 -12.99 26.48 1.06
CA GLU A 67 -14.30 27.01 1.41
C GLU A 67 -14.96 26.17 2.53
N ILE A 68 -14.82 26.61 3.78
CA ILE A 68 -15.56 26.06 4.91
C ILE A 68 -16.55 27.10 5.45
N ASP A 69 -17.83 26.77 5.36
CA ASP A 69 -18.95 27.50 5.95
C ASP A 69 -19.33 26.91 7.32
N LYS A 70 -19.08 27.67 8.39
CA LYS A 70 -19.36 27.24 9.76
C LYS A 70 -20.85 27.04 10.04
N GLU A 71 -21.71 27.89 9.48
CA GLU A 71 -23.16 27.79 9.70
C GLU A 71 -23.71 26.50 9.08
N GLN A 72 -23.17 26.13 7.92
CA GLN A 72 -23.47 24.86 7.29
C GLN A 72 -23.02 23.67 8.17
N LEU A 73 -21.80 23.71 8.73
CA LEU A 73 -21.34 22.66 9.64
C LEU A 73 -22.21 22.54 10.89
N PHE A 74 -22.60 23.67 11.50
CA PHE A 74 -23.50 23.68 12.65
C PHE A 74 -24.87 23.09 12.29
N SER A 75 -25.40 23.40 11.11
CA SER A 75 -26.65 22.79 10.64
C SER A 75 -26.52 21.26 10.42
N GLY A 76 -25.32 20.80 10.04
CA GLY A 76 -25.02 19.38 9.86
C GLY A 76 -24.91 18.59 11.17
N LEU A 77 -24.64 19.24 12.30
CA LEU A 77 -24.64 18.58 13.62
C LEU A 77 -26.02 17.99 13.96
N ASP A 78 -27.08 18.70 13.54
CA ASP A 78 -28.50 18.34 13.71
C ASP A 78 -29.03 17.37 12.64
N CYS A 79 -28.16 16.69 11.89
CA CYS A 79 -28.58 15.79 10.79
C CYS A 79 -29.53 14.66 11.24
N HIS A 80 -29.48 14.26 12.51
CA HIS A 80 -30.40 13.29 13.10
C HIS A 80 -31.84 13.83 13.20
N ARG A 81 -32.03 15.15 13.40
CA ARG A 81 -33.36 15.78 13.42
C ARG A 81 -33.92 15.91 12.02
N ARG A 82 -33.08 16.27 11.05
CA ARG A 82 -33.45 16.44 9.64
C ARG A 82 -32.30 16.03 8.73
N PHE A 83 -32.48 14.96 7.96
CA PHE A 83 -31.52 14.51 6.96
C PHE A 83 -32.11 14.60 5.55
N LYS A 84 -31.46 15.37 4.68
CA LYS A 84 -31.85 15.49 3.27
C LYS A 84 -31.26 14.33 2.48
N VAL A 85 -32.13 13.49 1.92
CA VAL A 85 -31.72 12.33 1.10
C VAL A 85 -31.58 12.76 -0.36
N LYS A 86 -32.59 13.47 -0.87
CA LYS A 86 -32.69 14.04 -2.22
C LYS A 86 -33.55 15.29 -2.17
N GLU A 87 -33.54 16.08 -3.24
CA GLU A 87 -34.39 17.27 -3.35
C GLU A 87 -35.87 16.88 -3.13
N GLY A 88 -36.51 17.52 -2.14
CA GLY A 88 -37.90 17.24 -1.75
C GLY A 88 -38.12 16.03 -0.82
N TYR A 89 -37.08 15.29 -0.42
CA TYR A 89 -37.21 14.16 0.52
C TYR A 89 -36.30 14.32 1.74
N GLU A 90 -36.94 14.44 2.92
CA GLU A 90 -36.28 14.60 4.20
C GLU A 90 -36.71 13.51 5.18
N MET A 91 -35.73 12.90 5.84
CA MET A 91 -35.95 12.01 6.98
C MET A 91 -35.87 12.82 8.28
N LYS A 92 -36.69 12.46 9.27
CA LYS A 92 -36.79 13.16 10.56
C LYS A 92 -36.68 12.17 11.72
N ASP A 93 -36.29 12.67 12.88
CA ASP A 93 -36.28 11.94 14.16
C ASP A 93 -35.47 10.63 14.09
N LEU A 94 -34.26 10.72 13.53
CA LEU A 94 -33.35 9.60 13.34
C LEU A 94 -32.46 9.37 14.58
N PRO A 95 -31.99 8.13 14.80
CA PRO A 95 -31.07 7.81 15.90
C PRO A 95 -29.75 8.57 15.81
N LYS A 96 -29.23 9.07 16.95
CA LYS A 96 -27.96 9.79 17.01
C LYS A 96 -26.77 8.84 16.97
N PHE A 97 -25.83 9.08 16.06
CA PHE A 97 -24.47 8.54 16.14
C PHE A 97 -23.64 9.42 17.08
N ASN A 98 -22.73 8.78 17.83
CA ASN A 98 -21.87 9.45 18.81
C ASN A 98 -22.66 10.26 19.87
N ASP A 99 -23.81 9.74 20.26
CA ASP A 99 -24.67 10.30 21.30
C ASP A 99 -23.93 10.42 22.65
N LEU A 100 -24.00 11.61 23.25
CA LEU A 100 -23.47 11.96 24.56
C LEU A 100 -24.51 11.88 25.67
N THR A 101 -25.81 11.86 25.33
CA THR A 101 -26.88 11.98 26.32
C THR A 101 -26.96 10.82 27.31
N ARG A 102 -26.43 9.66 26.91
CA ARG A 102 -26.23 8.49 27.78
C ARG A 102 -25.19 8.68 28.87
N TYR A 103 -24.36 9.72 28.78
CA TYR A 103 -23.21 9.96 29.67
C TYR A 103 -23.40 11.21 30.53
N ASP A 104 -24.62 11.45 31.01
CA ASP A 104 -25.03 12.60 31.83
C ASP A 104 -24.84 13.99 31.16
N VAL A 105 -24.84 14.05 29.82
CA VAL A 105 -24.77 15.30 29.06
C VAL A 105 -26.16 15.66 28.56
N THR A 106 -26.65 16.88 28.81
CA THR A 106 -27.95 17.29 28.25
C THR A 106 -27.85 17.54 26.73
N GLU A 107 -28.97 17.49 25.98
CA GLU A 107 -28.93 17.76 24.53
C GLU A 107 -28.35 19.14 24.18
N ASP A 108 -28.65 20.15 25.00
CA ASP A 108 -28.12 21.50 24.81
C ASP A 108 -26.61 21.54 25.04
N GLN A 109 -26.12 20.89 26.10
CA GLN A 109 -24.68 20.76 26.37
C GLN A 109 -23.96 19.96 25.29
N GLU A 110 -24.57 18.88 24.79
CA GLU A 110 -24.04 18.07 23.69
C GLU A 110 -23.84 18.93 22.44
N MET A 111 -24.85 19.72 22.07
CA MET A 111 -24.79 20.61 20.93
C MET A 111 -23.72 21.70 21.10
N ASP A 112 -23.60 22.29 22.29
CA ASP A 112 -22.59 23.30 22.60
C ASP A 112 -21.17 22.71 22.52
N LEU A 113 -20.96 21.49 23.04
CA LEU A 113 -19.70 20.77 22.93
C LEU A 113 -19.35 20.46 21.47
N TRP A 114 -20.30 20.01 20.66
CA TRP A 114 -20.07 19.74 19.24
C TRP A 114 -19.72 21.02 18.47
N LYS A 115 -20.42 22.13 18.72
CA LYS A 115 -20.11 23.43 18.09
C LYS A 115 -18.73 23.93 18.47
N PHE A 116 -18.37 23.80 19.76
CA PHE A 116 -17.04 24.14 20.26
C PHE A 116 -15.94 23.34 19.53
N GLU A 117 -16.12 22.03 19.37
CA GLU A 117 -15.16 21.20 18.62
C GLU A 117 -15.10 21.55 17.14
N VAL A 118 -16.23 21.84 16.49
CA VAL A 118 -16.25 22.32 15.10
C VAL A 118 -15.43 23.61 14.98
N ASP A 119 -15.63 24.58 15.86
CA ASP A 119 -14.88 25.84 15.84
C ASP A 119 -13.38 25.63 16.00
N ARG A 120 -12.98 24.74 16.93
CA ARG A 120 -11.58 24.37 17.16
C ARG A 120 -10.97 23.72 15.90
N LEU A 121 -11.67 22.75 15.29
CA LEU A 121 -11.18 22.04 14.11
C LEU A 121 -11.09 22.96 12.88
N VAL A 122 -12.10 23.80 12.65
CA VAL A 122 -12.06 24.79 11.56
C VAL A 122 -10.89 25.75 11.75
N THR A 123 -10.62 26.17 12.98
CA THR A 123 -9.46 27.01 13.30
C THR A 123 -8.15 26.28 13.01
N ALA A 124 -8.02 25.02 13.44
CA ALA A 124 -6.82 24.20 13.20
C ALA A 124 -6.54 23.94 11.71
N VAL A 125 -7.59 23.76 10.92
CA VAL A 125 -7.51 23.49 9.47
C VAL A 125 -7.21 24.76 8.67
N LYS A 126 -7.78 25.90 9.05
CA LYS A 126 -7.55 27.21 8.40
C LYS A 126 -6.28 27.92 8.87
N SER A 127 -5.62 27.41 9.92
CA SER A 127 -4.37 27.99 10.40
C SER A 127 -3.21 27.69 9.45
N GLU A 128 -2.45 28.72 9.07
CA GLU A 128 -1.20 28.53 8.34
C GLU A 128 -0.19 27.75 9.19
N THR A 129 -0.12 28.04 10.49
CA THR A 129 0.73 27.32 11.42
C THR A 129 0.15 25.94 11.73
N PRO A 130 0.99 24.89 11.86
CA PRO A 130 0.52 23.57 12.26
C PRO A 130 -0.06 23.60 13.68
N PRO A 131 -1.04 22.72 13.98
CA PRO A 131 -1.52 22.54 15.34
C PRO A 131 -0.35 22.18 16.28
N SER A 132 -0.42 22.62 17.53
CA SER A 132 0.57 22.29 18.56
C SER A 132 -0.10 21.51 19.68
N LEU A 133 0.67 20.65 20.36
CA LEU A 133 0.18 19.94 21.54
C LEU A 133 0.04 20.92 22.71
N GLU A 134 -1.16 20.94 23.29
CA GLU A 134 -1.53 21.82 24.39
C GLU A 134 -0.87 21.40 25.71
N GLY A 135 -0.65 22.38 26.60
CA GLY A 135 -0.16 22.15 27.94
C GLY A 135 1.37 22.25 28.13
N PRO A 136 1.84 22.37 29.38
CA PRO A 136 3.24 22.36 29.73
C PRO A 136 3.87 20.97 29.52
N PRO A 137 5.20 20.88 29.26
CA PRO A 137 5.92 19.61 29.09
C PRO A 137 5.76 18.62 30.26
N GLU A 138 5.58 19.14 31.49
CA GLU A 138 5.42 18.34 32.72
C GLU A 138 4.22 17.37 32.67
N TRP A 139 3.18 17.72 31.91
CA TRP A 139 2.01 16.85 31.71
C TRP A 139 2.38 15.54 31.01
N TYR A 140 3.42 15.56 30.17
CA TYR A 140 3.81 14.45 29.31
C TYR A 140 5.08 13.75 29.78
N GLY A 141 5.95 14.44 30.53
CA GLY A 141 7.21 13.89 31.05
C GLY A 141 8.40 14.06 30.09
N GLY A 142 9.55 13.49 30.48
CA GLY A 142 10.77 13.48 29.66
C GLY A 142 10.73 12.37 28.60
N ALA A 143 11.55 12.47 27.56
CA ALA A 143 11.68 11.49 26.47
C ALA A 143 12.47 10.24 26.91
N ASP A 144 12.03 9.65 28.01
CA ASP A 144 12.57 8.48 28.69
C ASP A 144 11.49 7.40 28.87
N SER A 145 11.84 6.31 29.55
CA SER A 145 10.94 5.20 29.83
C SER A 145 9.65 5.65 30.51
N ASP A 146 9.70 6.60 31.45
CA ASP A 146 8.49 7.07 32.14
C ASP A 146 7.58 7.83 31.18
N GLY A 147 8.12 8.78 30.41
CA GLY A 147 7.34 9.53 29.45
C GLY A 147 6.71 8.66 28.35
N TYR A 148 7.45 7.67 27.82
CA TYR A 148 6.88 6.71 26.87
C TYR A 148 5.82 5.80 27.51
N ASN A 149 5.95 5.45 28.78
CA ASN A 149 4.90 4.73 29.52
C ASN A 149 3.66 5.61 29.76
N ARG A 150 3.82 6.91 30.03
CA ARG A 150 2.70 7.86 30.13
C ARG A 150 1.95 7.96 28.81
N LEU A 151 2.67 8.05 27.68
CA LEU A 151 2.07 8.03 26.34
C LEU A 151 1.31 6.73 26.09
N HIS A 152 1.89 5.58 26.45
CA HIS A 152 1.22 4.28 26.33
C HIS A 152 -0.10 4.21 27.10
N VAL A 153 -0.10 4.69 28.35
CA VAL A 153 -1.31 4.73 29.19
C VAL A 153 -2.38 5.60 28.53
N MET A 154 -2.05 6.82 28.10
CA MET A 154 -3.00 7.70 27.43
C MET A 154 -3.56 7.10 26.14
N ALA A 155 -2.69 6.52 25.30
CA ALA A 155 -3.11 5.91 24.05
C ALA A 155 -3.96 4.63 24.26
N ALA A 156 -3.68 3.85 25.31
CA ALA A 156 -4.51 2.73 25.72
C ALA A 156 -5.91 3.18 26.17
N SER A 157 -5.99 4.24 26.99
CA SER A 157 -7.25 4.81 27.45
C SER A 157 -8.09 5.38 26.31
N LEU A 158 -7.45 6.06 25.36
CA LEU A 158 -8.11 6.51 24.13
C LEU A 158 -8.63 5.35 23.28
N LYS A 159 -7.87 4.26 23.17
CA LYS A 159 -8.32 3.06 22.45
C LYS A 159 -9.55 2.43 23.11
N HIS A 160 -9.62 2.42 24.44
CA HIS A 160 -10.80 1.95 25.16
C HIS A 160 -12.00 2.87 24.97
N ALA A 161 -11.81 4.19 25.02
CA ALA A 161 -12.87 5.16 24.72
C ALA A 161 -13.39 5.01 23.28
N LEU A 162 -12.51 4.80 22.30
CA LEU A 162 -12.91 4.47 20.92
C LEU A 162 -13.68 3.15 20.84
N SER A 163 -13.32 2.15 21.64
CA SER A 163 -14.06 0.88 21.68
C SER A 163 -15.50 1.08 22.18
N VAL A 164 -15.72 2.00 23.12
CA VAL A 164 -17.06 2.41 23.55
C VAL A 164 -17.81 3.11 22.41
N CYS A 165 -17.17 4.03 21.68
CA CYS A 165 -17.81 4.67 20.53
C CYS A 165 -18.23 3.67 19.44
N ILE A 166 -17.34 2.72 19.08
CA ILE A 166 -17.64 1.65 18.12
C ILE A 166 -18.84 0.84 18.60
N HIS A 167 -18.79 0.39 19.86
CA HIS A 167 -19.84 -0.43 20.44
C HIS A 167 -21.20 0.29 20.43
N ASP A 168 -21.23 1.56 20.83
CA ASP A 168 -22.44 2.38 20.81
C ASP A 168 -23.03 2.57 19.41
N ASN A 169 -22.21 2.89 18.41
CA ASN A 169 -22.69 3.16 17.05
C ASN A 169 -23.11 1.88 16.33
N GLU A 170 -22.38 0.78 16.52
CA GLU A 170 -22.80 -0.52 16.01
C GLU A 170 -24.07 -1.03 16.70
N LEU A 171 -24.29 -0.69 17.97
CA LEU A 171 -25.55 -1.00 18.67
C LEU A 171 -26.74 -0.25 18.05
N VAL A 172 -26.57 1.02 17.69
CA VAL A 172 -27.57 1.80 16.95
C VAL A 172 -27.87 1.15 15.59
N LEU A 173 -26.84 0.71 14.86
CA LEU A 173 -27.04 -0.01 13.60
C LEU A 173 -27.76 -1.35 13.81
N LEU A 174 -27.40 -2.12 14.83
CA LEU A 174 -28.07 -3.39 15.15
C LEU A 174 -29.55 -3.19 15.50
N GLU A 175 -29.91 -2.09 16.15
CA GLU A 175 -31.30 -1.79 16.51
C GLU A 175 -32.11 -1.29 15.31
N HIS A 176 -31.53 -0.42 14.47
CA HIS A 176 -32.30 0.31 13.45
C HIS A 176 -32.04 -0.13 12.00
N GLN A 177 -30.87 -0.66 11.67
CA GLN A 177 -30.48 -1.16 10.34
C GLN A 177 -29.52 -2.38 10.45
N PRO A 178 -30.01 -3.53 10.96
CA PRO A 178 -29.16 -4.72 11.17
C PRO A 178 -28.31 -5.17 9.98
N PRO A 179 -28.75 -5.04 8.70
CA PRO A 179 -27.93 -5.42 7.55
C PRO A 179 -26.66 -4.58 7.37
N LEU A 180 -26.62 -3.36 7.91
CA LEU A 180 -25.46 -2.46 7.81
C LEU A 180 -24.50 -2.61 9.00
N ALA A 181 -24.94 -3.24 10.08
CA ALA A 181 -24.14 -3.43 11.28
C ALA A 181 -22.97 -4.40 11.05
N ASN A 182 -21.78 -4.02 11.52
CA ASN A 182 -20.60 -4.85 11.48
C ASN A 182 -20.52 -5.63 12.79
N LYS A 183 -21.12 -6.82 12.75
CA LYS A 183 -21.19 -7.74 13.89
C LYS A 183 -19.80 -8.10 14.43
N GLU A 184 -18.80 -8.22 13.57
CA GLU A 184 -17.44 -8.56 14.00
C GLU A 184 -16.79 -7.43 14.79
N MET A 185 -16.89 -6.18 14.32
CA MET A 185 -16.40 -5.03 15.06
C MET A 185 -17.15 -4.84 16.37
N PHE A 186 -18.48 -4.99 16.37
CA PHE A 186 -19.29 -4.96 17.57
C PHE A 186 -18.84 -6.01 18.60
N VAL A 187 -18.70 -7.27 18.16
CA VAL A 187 -18.28 -8.35 19.04
C VAL A 187 -16.84 -8.14 19.52
N HIS A 188 -15.94 -7.66 18.67
CA HIS A 188 -14.57 -7.35 19.05
C HIS A 188 -14.50 -6.23 20.09
N SER A 189 -15.21 -5.13 19.89
CA SER A 189 -15.26 -4.02 20.85
C SER A 189 -15.89 -4.47 22.16
N HIS A 190 -17.00 -5.20 22.11
CA HIS A 190 -17.67 -5.75 23.30
C HIS A 190 -16.75 -6.68 24.11
N ARG A 191 -16.08 -7.64 23.46
CA ARG A 191 -15.11 -8.53 24.13
C ARG A 191 -13.94 -7.74 24.71
N SER A 192 -13.44 -6.74 23.98
CA SER A 192 -12.35 -5.89 24.45
C SER A 192 -12.74 -5.13 25.72
N LEU A 193 -13.96 -4.59 25.79
CA LEU A 193 -14.47 -3.91 26.98
C LEU A 193 -14.62 -4.88 28.16
N LEU A 194 -15.29 -6.02 27.97
CA LEU A 194 -15.48 -7.03 29.04
C LEU A 194 -14.18 -7.69 29.52
N ARG A 195 -13.14 -7.73 28.67
CA ARG A 195 -11.82 -8.22 29.07
C ARG A 195 -11.15 -7.27 30.04
N ASN A 196 -11.29 -5.96 29.85
CA ASN A 196 -10.53 -4.97 30.62
C ASN A 196 -11.31 -4.36 31.78
N PHE A 197 -12.65 -4.38 31.72
CA PHE A 197 -13.53 -3.77 32.70
C PHE A 197 -14.51 -4.79 33.27
N ASP A 198 -14.81 -4.65 34.55
CA ASP A 198 -15.90 -5.35 35.20
C ASP A 198 -17.16 -4.48 35.09
N PRO A 199 -18.16 -4.90 34.30
CA PRO A 199 -19.36 -4.09 34.09
C PRO A 199 -20.27 -4.06 35.32
N ASP A 200 -20.17 -5.03 36.23
CA ASP A 200 -21.06 -5.13 37.38
C ASP A 200 -20.50 -4.33 38.58
N GLU A 201 -19.17 -4.30 38.72
CA GLU A 201 -18.52 -3.49 39.75
C GLU A 201 -18.15 -2.07 39.26
N GLY A 202 -18.08 -1.84 37.95
CA GLY A 202 -17.59 -0.58 37.38
C GLY A 202 -16.10 -0.35 37.63
N ILE A 203 -15.32 -1.44 37.77
CA ILE A 203 -13.90 -1.42 38.13
C ILE A 203 -13.07 -2.04 37.00
N ILE A 204 -11.79 -1.68 36.90
CA ILE A 204 -10.84 -2.26 35.96
C ILE A 204 -10.44 -3.66 36.45
N ARG A 205 -10.58 -4.69 35.59
CA ARG A 205 -10.33 -6.10 35.98
C ARG A 205 -8.87 -6.43 36.25
N PHE A 206 -7.97 -5.77 35.54
CA PHE A 206 -6.53 -5.96 35.66
C PHE A 206 -5.89 -4.66 36.16
N ASP A 207 -4.80 -4.75 36.94
CA ASP A 207 -4.01 -3.62 37.45
C ASP A 207 -3.23 -2.88 36.34
N LYS A 208 -3.82 -2.73 35.17
CA LYS A 208 -3.33 -1.89 34.10
C LYS A 208 -3.69 -0.45 34.46
N LYS A 209 -2.70 0.42 34.60
CA LYS A 209 -2.92 1.85 34.80
C LYS A 209 -3.64 2.42 33.57
N ILE A 210 -4.91 2.79 33.73
CA ILE A 210 -5.72 3.45 32.68
C ILE A 210 -5.72 4.98 32.87
N LYS A 211 -5.22 5.47 34.02
CA LYS A 211 -5.04 6.90 34.25
C LYS A 211 -3.63 7.21 34.70
N LEU A 212 -3.14 8.38 34.31
CA LEU A 212 -1.92 8.95 34.85
C LEU A 212 -2.14 9.34 36.32
N ALA A 213 -1.08 9.28 37.13
CA ALA A 213 -1.14 9.67 38.53
C ALA A 213 -1.34 11.19 38.72
N GLN A 214 -0.86 12.00 37.77
CA GLN A 214 -0.93 13.46 37.78
C GLN A 214 -1.25 13.96 36.37
N HIS A 215 -2.02 15.05 36.30
CA HIS A 215 -2.41 15.74 35.05
C HIS A 215 -3.07 14.84 34.00
N ASN A 216 -3.79 13.81 34.44
CA ASN A 216 -4.39 12.84 33.53
C ASN A 216 -5.36 13.50 32.55
N ASP A 217 -6.31 14.26 33.09
CA ASP A 217 -7.43 14.76 32.29
C ASP A 217 -6.94 15.83 31.33
N GLU A 218 -6.04 16.71 31.77
CA GLU A 218 -5.47 17.76 30.94
C GLU A 218 -4.59 17.19 29.81
N ALA A 219 -3.71 16.23 30.12
CA ALA A 219 -2.86 15.59 29.12
C ALA A 219 -3.68 14.75 28.12
N TYR A 220 -4.70 14.04 28.61
CA TYR A 220 -5.61 13.25 27.78
C TYR A 220 -6.41 14.15 26.83
N HIS A 221 -7.03 15.22 27.34
CA HIS A 221 -7.80 16.16 26.52
C HIS A 221 -6.90 16.87 25.50
N GLY A 222 -5.68 17.24 25.90
CA GLY A 222 -4.66 17.81 25.01
C GLY A 222 -4.27 16.86 23.88
N LEU A 223 -4.10 15.56 24.17
CA LEU A 223 -3.83 14.54 23.16
C LEU A 223 -5.01 14.32 22.21
N VAL A 224 -6.26 14.28 22.71
CA VAL A 224 -7.48 14.21 21.86
C VAL A 224 -7.53 15.40 20.91
N ASN A 225 -7.33 16.61 21.46
CA ASN A 225 -7.32 17.84 20.67
C ASN A 225 -6.30 17.76 19.55
N TYR A 226 -5.08 17.36 19.88
CA TYR A 226 -3.98 17.32 18.93
C TYR A 226 -4.19 16.25 17.85
N LEU A 227 -4.55 15.03 18.22
CA LEU A 227 -4.84 13.93 17.29
C LEU A 227 -5.92 14.31 16.28
N THR A 228 -7.04 14.83 16.77
CA THR A 228 -8.19 15.19 15.93
C THR A 228 -7.91 16.41 15.05
N ALA A 229 -7.10 17.38 15.51
CA ALA A 229 -6.69 18.52 14.71
C ALA A 229 -5.76 18.11 13.55
N ILE A 230 -4.77 17.26 13.81
CA ILE A 230 -3.87 16.74 12.77
C ILE A 230 -4.65 15.88 11.77
N LEU A 231 -5.53 15.00 12.26
CA LEU A 231 -6.38 14.18 11.39
C LEU A 231 -7.28 15.06 10.50
N ALA A 232 -7.95 16.07 11.06
CA ALA A 232 -8.77 16.99 10.28
C ALA A 232 -7.97 17.72 9.20
N ARG A 233 -6.77 18.24 9.54
CA ARG A 233 -5.87 18.90 8.59
C ARG A 233 -5.41 17.94 7.48
N LEU A 234 -5.23 16.66 7.79
CA LEU A 234 -4.89 15.64 6.79
C LEU A 234 -6.06 15.32 5.86
N LEU A 235 -7.27 15.07 6.40
CA LEU A 235 -8.44 14.68 5.60
C LEU A 235 -8.84 15.78 4.61
N VAL A 236 -8.88 17.04 5.04
CA VAL A 236 -9.25 18.18 4.17
C VAL A 236 -8.20 18.50 3.09
N ARG A 237 -6.98 17.96 3.21
CA ARG A 237 -5.91 18.06 2.20
C ARG A 237 -5.84 16.86 1.27
N THR A 238 -6.52 15.78 1.61
CA THR A 238 -6.49 14.54 0.83
C THR A 238 -7.52 14.56 -0.29
N ILE A 239 -8.73 15.02 0.00
CA ILE A 239 -9.87 15.03 -0.92
C ILE A 239 -10.56 16.40 -0.93
N THR A 240 -10.94 16.82 -2.13
CA THR A 240 -11.78 17.99 -2.43
C THR A 240 -13.26 17.65 -2.34
N GLY A 241 -14.07 18.65 -2.03
CA GLY A 241 -15.53 18.57 -2.12
C GLY A 241 -16.21 18.73 -0.76
N ARG A 242 -17.28 19.54 -0.72
CA ARG A 242 -18.00 19.88 0.51
C ARG A 242 -18.56 18.65 1.22
N PHE A 243 -19.06 17.67 0.46
CA PHE A 243 -19.55 16.41 1.05
C PHE A 243 -18.48 15.68 1.88
N TRP A 244 -17.22 15.68 1.44
CA TRP A 244 -16.11 15.10 2.19
C TRP A 244 -15.74 15.98 3.39
N VAL A 245 -15.44 17.26 3.13
CA VAL A 245 -14.93 18.20 4.14
C VAL A 245 -15.93 18.34 5.30
N ASP A 246 -17.20 18.58 5.02
CA ASP A 246 -18.21 18.84 6.05
C ASP A 246 -18.42 17.61 6.94
N ASN A 247 -18.63 16.44 6.35
CA ASN A 247 -18.86 15.21 7.10
C ASN A 247 -17.62 14.76 7.87
N CYS A 248 -16.40 14.96 7.35
CA CYS A 248 -15.17 14.71 8.11
C CYS A 248 -15.10 15.60 9.35
N LEU A 249 -15.30 16.92 9.21
CA LEU A 249 -15.22 17.86 10.34
C LEU A 249 -16.32 17.62 11.37
N ILE A 250 -17.56 17.40 10.93
CA ILE A 250 -18.69 17.07 11.81
C ILE A 250 -18.42 15.79 12.59
N THR A 251 -17.99 14.72 11.91
CA THR A 251 -17.77 13.42 12.54
C THR A 251 -16.59 13.48 13.51
N ILE A 252 -15.47 14.11 13.14
CA ILE A 252 -14.34 14.32 14.06
C ILE A 252 -14.75 15.17 15.27
N ALA A 253 -15.57 16.22 15.10
CA ALA A 253 -16.04 17.04 16.21
C ALA A 253 -16.87 16.23 17.21
N LYS A 254 -17.80 15.41 16.71
CA LYS A 254 -18.61 14.49 17.55
C LYS A 254 -17.73 13.49 18.29
N PHE A 255 -16.73 12.90 17.61
CA PHE A 255 -15.76 12.01 18.23
C PHE A 255 -14.93 12.72 19.31
N ALA A 256 -14.37 13.90 19.02
CA ALA A 256 -13.54 14.63 19.95
C ALA A 256 -14.30 14.94 21.25
N ALA A 257 -15.54 15.42 21.14
CA ALA A 257 -16.41 15.68 22.28
C ALA A 257 -16.67 14.39 23.07
N LYS A 258 -17.07 13.30 22.38
CA LYS A 258 -17.35 12.02 23.03
C LYS A 258 -16.12 11.43 23.73
N LEU A 259 -14.97 11.41 23.08
CA LEU A 259 -13.73 10.88 23.66
C LEU A 259 -13.31 11.62 24.94
N LYS A 260 -13.55 12.94 25.02
CA LYS A 260 -13.28 13.72 26.23
C LYS A 260 -14.27 13.42 27.36
N VAL A 261 -15.56 13.31 27.05
CA VAL A 261 -16.59 12.92 28.03
C VAL A 261 -16.30 11.52 28.59
N LEU A 262 -16.02 10.56 27.71
CA LEU A 262 -15.68 9.18 28.09
C LEU A 262 -14.37 9.10 28.88
N GLY A 263 -13.37 9.92 28.53
CA GLY A 263 -12.07 9.94 29.19
C GLY A 263 -12.13 10.37 30.67
N ASN A 264 -13.12 11.20 31.03
CA ASN A 264 -13.31 11.65 32.41
C ASN A 264 -13.64 10.49 33.36
N ASP A 265 -14.52 9.57 32.94
CA ASP A 265 -14.90 8.39 33.74
C ASP A 265 -15.15 7.17 32.84
N LEU A 266 -14.05 6.59 32.36
CA LEU A 266 -14.09 5.47 31.44
C LEU A 266 -14.76 4.21 32.03
N PRO A 267 -14.48 3.78 33.28
CA PRO A 267 -15.16 2.61 33.86
C PRO A 267 -16.69 2.79 33.92
N ARG A 268 -17.17 3.96 34.34
CA ARG A 268 -18.60 4.25 34.35
C ARG A 268 -19.19 4.26 32.94
N ALA A 269 -18.49 4.86 31.99
CA ALA A 269 -18.92 4.84 30.59
C ALA A 269 -19.02 3.40 30.03
N VAL A 270 -18.09 2.51 30.40
CA VAL A 270 -18.17 1.10 30.03
C VAL A 270 -19.39 0.41 30.66
N ALA A 271 -19.70 0.68 31.93
CA ALA A 271 -20.89 0.12 32.56
C ALA A 271 -22.17 0.55 31.83
N LEU A 272 -22.30 1.84 31.50
CA LEU A 272 -23.46 2.42 30.80
C LEU A 272 -23.64 1.85 29.38
N THR A 273 -22.56 1.68 28.61
CA THR A 273 -22.66 1.11 27.24
C THR A 273 -23.04 -0.39 27.27
N ILE A 274 -22.55 -1.14 28.27
CA ILE A 274 -22.91 -2.55 28.45
C ILE A 274 -24.36 -2.71 28.92
N GLU A 275 -24.85 -1.82 29.79
CA GLU A 275 -26.26 -1.75 30.19
C GLU A 275 -27.16 -1.45 28.98
N ALA A 276 -26.80 -0.45 28.16
CA ALA A 276 -27.53 -0.13 26.93
C ALA A 276 -27.62 -1.33 25.98
N HIS A 277 -26.56 -2.14 25.89
CA HIS A 277 -26.60 -3.38 25.11
C HIS A 277 -27.61 -4.40 25.66
N ARG A 278 -27.67 -4.59 26.99
CA ARG A 278 -28.65 -5.49 27.62
C ARG A 278 -30.08 -5.01 27.31
N ASP A 279 -30.32 -3.71 27.34
CA ASP A 279 -31.62 -3.12 27.02
C ASP A 279 -32.03 -3.32 25.55
N VAL A 280 -31.09 -3.12 24.62
CA VAL A 280 -31.33 -3.36 23.18
C VAL A 280 -31.57 -4.84 22.91
N GLN A 281 -30.81 -5.74 23.54
CA GLN A 281 -31.04 -7.18 23.42
C GLN A 281 -32.46 -7.57 23.86
N MET A 282 -32.95 -7.00 24.97
CA MET A 282 -34.31 -7.21 25.44
C MET A 282 -35.34 -6.73 24.38
N ARG A 283 -35.19 -5.50 23.87
CA ARG A 283 -36.11 -4.93 22.86
C ARG A 283 -36.13 -5.73 21.56
N VAL A 284 -34.95 -6.06 21.02
CA VAL A 284 -34.81 -6.82 19.76
C VAL A 284 -35.28 -8.27 19.94
N GLY A 285 -35.03 -8.87 21.11
CA GLY A 285 -35.53 -10.20 21.46
C GLY A 285 -37.06 -10.27 21.54
N GLU A 286 -37.71 -9.22 22.05
CA GLU A 286 -39.17 -9.08 22.06
C GLU A 286 -39.75 -8.93 20.64
N LEU A 287 -39.15 -8.07 19.81
CA LEU A 287 -39.52 -7.91 18.40
C LEU A 287 -39.40 -9.21 17.61
N THR A 288 -38.30 -9.95 17.80
CA THR A 288 -38.04 -11.23 17.12
C THR A 288 -39.01 -12.34 17.56
N ARG A 289 -39.51 -12.30 18.80
CA ARG A 289 -40.56 -13.22 19.26
C ARG A 289 -41.91 -12.97 18.60
N THR A 290 -42.18 -11.75 18.15
CA THR A 290 -43.46 -11.38 17.50
C THR A 290 -43.46 -11.55 15.97
N GLN A 291 -42.29 -11.60 15.33
CA GLN A 291 -42.16 -11.82 13.89
C GLN A 291 -41.40 -13.12 13.60
N THR A 292 -42.10 -14.11 13.04
CA THR A 292 -41.49 -15.36 12.53
C THR A 292 -40.46 -15.05 11.43
N GLY A 293 -39.19 -14.99 11.81
CA GLY A 293 -38.05 -14.84 10.88
C GLY A 293 -36.94 -13.87 11.29
N GLY A 294 -36.96 -13.26 12.48
CA GLY A 294 -36.00 -12.21 12.86
C GLY A 294 -34.58 -12.70 13.19
N MET A 295 -33.59 -11.98 12.65
CA MET A 295 -32.16 -12.14 12.88
C MET A 295 -31.80 -11.50 14.24
N GLY A 296 -31.49 -12.31 15.26
CA GLY A 296 -31.18 -11.81 16.61
C GLY A 296 -29.86 -11.03 16.71
N VAL A 297 -29.72 -10.22 17.77
CA VAL A 297 -28.42 -9.62 18.17
C VAL A 297 -27.44 -10.76 18.48
N PRO A 298 -26.22 -10.76 17.92
CA PRO A 298 -25.28 -11.86 18.12
C PRO A 298 -24.96 -12.06 19.61
N GLU A 299 -25.10 -13.30 20.07
CA GLU A 299 -24.72 -13.70 21.44
C GLU A 299 -23.20 -13.86 21.48
N ALA A 300 -22.49 -12.98 22.19
CA ALA A 300 -21.04 -13.02 22.28
C ALA A 300 -20.54 -14.14 23.20
N THR A 301 -20.83 -15.41 22.88
CA THR A 301 -20.30 -16.57 23.61
C THR A 301 -18.86 -16.86 23.17
N GLY A 302 -17.97 -17.08 24.14
CA GLY A 302 -16.51 -16.99 23.99
C GLY A 302 -15.79 -18.12 23.24
N LYS A 303 -16.28 -18.58 22.08
CA LYS A 303 -15.64 -19.68 21.32
C LYS A 303 -15.59 -19.49 19.80
N GLU A 304 -15.19 -18.31 19.30
CA GLU A 304 -14.76 -18.21 17.90
C GLU A 304 -13.47 -17.39 17.80
N LYS A 305 -12.44 -18.00 17.21
CA LYS A 305 -11.17 -17.33 16.88
C LYS A 305 -11.47 -16.29 15.79
N PRO A 306 -11.01 -15.04 15.93
CA PRO A 306 -11.10 -14.07 14.85
C PRO A 306 -10.17 -14.51 13.71
N SER A 307 -10.72 -14.77 12.53
CA SER A 307 -9.96 -14.80 11.28
C SER A 307 -9.55 -13.36 10.94
N VAL A 308 -8.28 -13.17 10.57
CA VAL A 308 -7.68 -11.86 10.26
C VAL A 308 -8.00 -11.38 8.83
N GLU A 309 -8.85 -12.11 8.10
CA GLU A 309 -9.21 -11.76 6.74
C GLU A 309 -10.48 -10.89 6.69
N GLU A 310 -10.24 -9.62 6.39
CA GLU A 310 -11.10 -8.68 5.66
C GLU A 310 -12.51 -8.38 6.22
N GLY A 311 -12.59 -7.25 6.94
CA GLY A 311 -13.81 -6.45 7.11
C GLY A 311 -14.37 -5.83 5.81
N SER A 312 -14.14 -6.46 4.64
CA SER A 312 -14.63 -6.05 3.33
C SER A 312 -15.97 -6.72 2.96
N SER A 313 -16.44 -7.68 3.74
CA SER A 313 -17.60 -8.54 3.41
C SER A 313 -18.95 -7.82 3.47
N ALA A 314 -19.15 -6.85 4.37
CA ALA A 314 -20.46 -6.20 4.53
C ALA A 314 -20.86 -5.38 3.28
N TRP A 315 -19.90 -4.68 2.68
CA TRP A 315 -20.16 -3.82 1.52
C TRP A 315 -20.03 -4.55 0.17
N SER A 316 -19.22 -5.60 0.08
CA SER A 316 -19.14 -6.43 -1.14
C SER A 316 -20.38 -7.29 -1.35
N ALA A 317 -21.12 -7.60 -0.28
CA ALA A 317 -22.41 -8.28 -0.34
C ALA A 317 -23.60 -7.33 -0.64
N LEU A 318 -23.42 -6.01 -0.50
CA LEU A 318 -24.45 -5.02 -0.80
C LEU A 318 -24.31 -4.59 -2.27
N ASP A 319 -25.04 -5.27 -3.16
CA ASP A 319 -25.30 -4.76 -4.51
C ASP A 319 -26.12 -3.46 -4.38
N ILE A 320 -25.42 -2.32 -4.34
CA ILE A 320 -25.95 -0.96 -4.09
C ILE A 320 -27.10 -0.61 -5.05
N GLY A 321 -27.26 -1.35 -6.15
CA GLY A 321 -28.36 -1.21 -7.10
C GLY A 321 -29.73 -1.76 -6.64
N GLN A 322 -29.83 -2.57 -5.59
CA GLN A 322 -31.08 -3.27 -5.20
C GLN A 322 -31.73 -2.84 -3.89
N LEU A 323 -31.06 -2.08 -3.02
CA LEU A 323 -31.75 -1.51 -1.84
C LEU A 323 -32.63 -0.32 -2.25
N ASP A 324 -33.79 -0.19 -1.61
CA ASP A 324 -34.55 1.06 -1.60
C ASP A 324 -33.75 2.12 -0.82
N MET A 325 -32.75 2.69 -1.50
CA MET A 325 -31.66 3.50 -0.93
C MET A 325 -32.13 4.79 -0.24
N SER A 326 -33.39 5.20 -0.40
CA SER A 326 -33.87 6.44 0.23
C SER A 326 -33.98 6.35 1.75
N GLY A 327 -34.31 5.17 2.31
CA GLY A 327 -34.48 5.00 3.75
C GLY A 327 -33.18 4.72 4.52
N ALA A 328 -32.19 4.11 3.87
CA ALA A 328 -30.94 3.69 4.51
C ALA A 328 -29.77 4.68 4.34
N ARG A 329 -29.91 5.70 3.47
CA ARG A 329 -28.83 6.63 3.13
C ARG A 329 -28.22 7.33 4.35
N TYR A 330 -29.04 7.71 5.33
CA TYR A 330 -28.56 8.30 6.59
C TYR A 330 -27.53 7.41 7.27
N PHE A 331 -27.87 6.14 7.48
CA PHE A 331 -27.02 5.17 8.16
C PHE A 331 -25.78 4.83 7.33
N ILE A 332 -25.91 4.70 6.01
CA ILE A 332 -24.78 4.47 5.10
C ILE A 332 -23.75 5.59 5.18
N VAL A 333 -24.20 6.84 5.14
CA VAL A 333 -23.30 8.00 5.21
C VAL A 333 -22.64 8.09 6.57
N LEU A 334 -23.41 8.05 7.66
CA LEU A 334 -22.83 8.17 8.99
C LEU A 334 -21.88 7.01 9.31
N ASP A 335 -22.25 5.77 8.98
CA ASP A 335 -21.40 4.59 9.17
C ASP A 335 -20.09 4.70 8.41
N ALA A 336 -20.12 5.11 7.13
CA ALA A 336 -18.91 5.23 6.32
C ALA A 336 -17.91 6.23 6.92
N PHE A 337 -18.37 7.41 7.36
CA PHE A 337 -17.50 8.41 8.00
C PHE A 337 -17.06 7.97 9.39
N ASP A 338 -17.95 7.38 10.18
CA ASP A 338 -17.67 6.90 11.53
C ASP A 338 -16.59 5.81 11.53
N ARG A 339 -16.81 4.72 10.77
CA ARG A 339 -15.87 3.61 10.63
C ARG A 339 -14.54 4.06 10.03
N GLY A 340 -14.59 4.92 9.02
CA GLY A 340 -13.40 5.50 8.40
C GLY A 340 -12.53 6.25 9.41
N ILE A 341 -13.11 7.20 10.13
CA ILE A 341 -12.39 8.02 11.11
C ILE A 341 -11.89 7.19 12.30
N VAL A 342 -12.71 6.27 12.81
CA VAL A 342 -12.30 5.37 13.90
C VAL A 342 -11.14 4.50 13.47
N SER A 343 -11.18 3.91 12.27
CA SER A 343 -10.09 3.08 11.77
C SER A 343 -8.77 3.86 11.70
N LEU A 344 -8.81 5.10 11.22
CA LEU A 344 -7.64 5.99 11.17
C LEU A 344 -7.10 6.32 12.56
N LEU A 345 -7.98 6.64 13.52
CA LEU A 345 -7.59 6.91 14.91
C LEU A 345 -7.00 5.66 15.59
N LEU A 346 -7.60 4.48 15.39
CA LEU A 346 -7.08 3.23 15.94
C LEU A 346 -5.68 2.89 15.42
N ASN A 347 -5.41 3.12 14.13
CA ASN A 347 -4.08 2.92 13.55
C ASN A 347 -3.05 3.86 14.17
N CYS A 348 -3.39 5.15 14.28
CA CYS A 348 -2.53 6.13 14.93
C CYS A 348 -2.21 5.75 16.38
N LEU A 349 -3.21 5.32 17.15
CA LEU A 349 -3.03 4.87 18.54
C LEU A 349 -2.28 3.54 18.64
N GLY A 350 -2.32 2.69 17.62
CA GLY A 350 -1.55 1.44 17.55
C GLY A 350 -0.05 1.71 17.66
N GLU A 351 0.44 2.62 16.82
CA GLU A 351 1.87 2.99 16.76
C GLU A 351 2.35 3.84 17.95
N LEU A 352 1.47 4.62 18.57
CA LEU A 352 1.81 5.39 19.77
C LEU A 352 1.97 4.51 21.01
N ARG A 353 1.31 3.35 21.04
CA ARG A 353 1.48 2.34 22.07
C ARG A 353 2.73 1.51 21.80
N TRP A 354 3.28 0.91 22.83
CA TRP A 354 4.29 -0.13 22.66
C TRP A 354 3.64 -1.48 22.93
N ASP A 355 4.16 -2.51 22.28
CA ASP A 355 3.68 -3.87 22.44
C ASP A 355 4.34 -4.50 23.69
N GLU A 356 3.53 -4.74 24.72
CA GLU A 356 3.94 -5.40 25.96
C GLU A 356 4.44 -6.84 25.73
N GLU A 357 4.06 -7.46 24.60
CA GLU A 357 4.47 -8.82 24.24
C GLU A 357 5.87 -8.85 23.59
N VAL A 358 6.38 -7.71 23.12
CA VAL A 358 7.72 -7.60 22.55
C VAL A 358 8.73 -7.38 23.68
N GLU A 359 9.84 -8.13 23.68
CA GLU A 359 10.91 -8.03 24.70
C GLU A 359 11.62 -6.65 24.76
N GLN A 360 11.21 -5.68 23.93
CA GLN A 360 11.82 -4.35 23.86
C GLN A 360 11.16 -3.40 24.87
N THR A 361 11.98 -2.60 25.54
CA THR A 361 11.46 -1.54 26.42
C THR A 361 10.78 -0.44 25.61
N ALA A 362 9.81 0.25 26.20
CA ALA A 362 9.02 1.30 25.53
C ALA A 362 9.88 2.40 24.86
N GLU A 363 11.06 2.67 25.41
CA GLU A 363 12.04 3.66 24.96
C GLU A 363 13.11 3.12 23.99
N MET A 364 13.09 1.83 23.62
CA MET A 364 14.10 1.21 22.74
C MET A 364 13.48 0.85 21.38
N PHE A 365 13.35 1.82 20.48
CA PHE A 365 12.84 1.56 19.14
C PHE A 365 13.45 2.47 18.06
N GLU A 366 13.33 2.01 16.83
CA GLU A 366 13.47 2.80 15.61
C GLU A 366 12.33 2.46 14.69
N THR A 367 11.67 3.49 14.16
CA THR A 367 10.65 3.37 13.12
C THR A 367 11.11 4.17 11.91
N SER A 368 10.87 3.68 10.70
CA SER A 368 11.21 4.41 9.48
C SER A 368 10.21 4.16 8.35
N THR A 369 10.03 5.15 7.49
CA THR A 369 9.12 5.07 6.34
C THR A 369 9.72 5.82 5.17
N VAL A 370 9.60 5.22 3.98
CA VAL A 370 10.29 5.65 2.78
C VAL A 370 9.34 5.53 1.59
N ILE A 371 9.08 6.65 0.91
CA ILE A 371 8.49 6.70 -0.43
C ILE A 371 9.63 6.81 -1.44
N TYR A 372 9.86 5.74 -2.20
CA TYR A 372 10.92 5.67 -3.20
C TYR A 372 10.40 5.44 -4.61
N GLY A 373 11.15 5.93 -5.59
CA GLY A 373 10.92 5.69 -7.01
C GLY A 373 11.40 4.28 -7.38
N THR A 374 10.55 3.54 -8.10
CA THR A 374 10.89 2.18 -8.56
C THR A 374 11.65 2.16 -9.88
N GLY A 375 11.73 3.29 -10.58
CA GLY A 375 12.24 3.40 -11.94
C GLY A 375 11.24 3.03 -13.05
N PHE A 376 10.06 2.49 -12.72
CA PHE A 376 9.06 2.09 -13.69
C PHE A 376 8.02 3.19 -13.95
N ARG A 377 8.19 4.03 -14.98
CA ARG A 377 7.18 5.03 -15.42
C ARG A 377 6.64 5.89 -14.27
N GLY A 378 7.53 6.37 -13.42
CA GLY A 378 7.20 7.17 -12.24
C GLY A 378 6.36 6.44 -11.18
N MET A 379 6.29 5.11 -11.21
CA MET A 379 5.72 4.33 -10.13
C MET A 379 6.58 4.47 -8.88
N ARG A 380 5.90 4.65 -7.75
CA ARG A 380 6.48 4.81 -6.43
C ARG A 380 5.96 3.72 -5.51
N MET A 381 6.76 3.36 -4.52
CA MET A 381 6.38 2.43 -3.46
C MET A 381 6.69 3.05 -2.10
N GLN A 382 5.93 2.63 -1.11
CA GLN A 382 6.16 2.95 0.27
C GLN A 382 6.67 1.70 0.98
N LEU A 383 7.78 1.82 1.71
CA LEU A 383 8.33 0.80 2.59
C LEU A 383 8.40 1.37 4.00
N CYS A 384 7.90 0.62 4.98
CA CYS A 384 7.80 1.03 6.38
C CYS A 384 8.39 -0.03 7.29
N GLN A 385 8.98 0.43 8.39
CA GLN A 385 9.34 -0.34 9.56
C GLN A 385 8.64 0.33 10.74
N GLU A 386 7.64 -0.35 11.30
CA GLU A 386 6.78 0.15 12.38
C GLU A 386 7.45 -0.04 13.75
N ARG A 387 6.89 0.56 14.80
CA ARG A 387 7.50 0.56 16.13
C ARG A 387 7.59 -0.84 16.76
N ASP A 388 6.63 -1.70 16.46
CA ASP A 388 6.60 -3.09 16.93
C ASP A 388 7.66 -3.99 16.24
N GLY A 389 8.36 -3.46 15.24
CA GLY A 389 9.36 -4.15 14.44
C GLY A 389 8.80 -4.81 13.18
N SER A 390 7.51 -4.67 12.89
CA SER A 390 6.94 -5.11 11.64
C SER A 390 7.49 -4.30 10.47
N ILE A 391 7.57 -4.94 9.31
CA ILE A 391 8.02 -4.29 8.07
C ILE A 391 6.92 -4.49 7.04
N GLY A 392 6.47 -3.41 6.43
CA GLY A 392 5.39 -3.45 5.46
C GLY A 392 5.61 -2.56 4.25
N VAL A 393 4.86 -2.85 3.20
CA VAL A 393 5.03 -2.27 1.87
C VAL A 393 3.68 -1.98 1.23
N ALA A 394 3.61 -0.88 0.49
CA ALA A 394 2.46 -0.50 -0.34
C ALA A 394 2.92 0.00 -1.71
N ALA A 395 2.12 -0.31 -2.74
CA ALA A 395 2.41 0.08 -4.13
C ALA A 395 1.21 0.69 -4.87
N GLU A 396 0.02 0.75 -4.26
CA GLU A 396 -1.15 1.37 -4.89
C GLU A 396 -1.01 2.90 -4.98
N ARG A 397 -1.32 3.46 -6.16
CA ARG A 397 -1.17 4.89 -6.46
C ARG A 397 -1.89 5.81 -5.45
N ASN A 398 -3.12 5.47 -5.06
CA ASN A 398 -3.90 6.28 -4.12
C ASN A 398 -3.33 6.20 -2.70
N VAL A 399 -2.78 5.05 -2.31
CA VAL A 399 -2.08 4.87 -1.04
C VAL A 399 -0.83 5.74 -0.98
N ILE A 400 0.00 5.70 -2.04
CA ILE A 400 1.19 6.55 -2.13
C ILE A 400 0.82 8.04 -2.15
N HIS A 401 -0.31 8.40 -2.78
CA HIS A 401 -0.82 9.76 -2.72
C HIS A 401 -1.18 10.17 -1.28
N CYS A 402 -1.98 9.36 -0.58
CA CYS A 402 -2.32 9.59 0.83
C CYS A 402 -1.06 9.70 1.73
N ALA A 403 -0.06 8.85 1.51
CA ALA A 403 1.22 8.90 2.22
C ALA A 403 1.98 10.21 1.93
N GLY A 404 1.95 10.68 0.69
CA GLY A 404 2.49 11.99 0.31
C GLY A 404 1.81 13.14 1.05
N VAL A 405 0.48 13.13 1.16
CA VAL A 405 -0.26 14.19 1.88
C VAL A 405 0.08 14.15 3.37
N ALA A 406 0.14 12.96 3.96
CA ALA A 406 0.56 12.77 5.35
C ALA A 406 1.98 13.30 5.58
N PHE A 407 2.92 13.03 4.67
CA PHE A 407 4.28 13.55 4.75
C PHE A 407 4.34 15.08 4.67
N ASP A 408 3.51 15.73 3.85
CA ASP A 408 3.48 17.19 3.79
C ASP A 408 3.00 17.80 5.12
N VAL A 409 1.98 17.21 5.75
CA VAL A 409 1.54 17.61 7.11
C VAL A 409 2.65 17.39 8.13
N CYS A 410 3.33 16.24 8.09
CA CYS A 410 4.50 15.96 8.91
C CYS A 410 5.57 17.03 8.77
N ARG A 411 5.97 17.37 7.55
CA ARG A 411 7.02 18.34 7.26
C ARG A 411 6.67 19.71 7.83
N GLU A 412 5.42 20.17 7.69
CA GLU A 412 4.96 21.43 8.29
C GLU A 412 5.12 21.42 9.81
N VAL A 413 4.71 20.34 10.47
CA VAL A 413 4.85 20.19 11.93
C VAL A 413 6.33 20.18 12.33
N TRP A 414 7.15 19.31 11.73
CA TRP A 414 8.55 19.13 12.11
C TRP A 414 9.42 20.36 11.88
N THR A 415 9.15 21.11 10.80
CA THR A 415 9.87 22.36 10.51
C THR A 415 9.51 23.49 11.46
N SER A 416 8.27 23.51 11.96
CA SER A 416 7.82 24.52 12.93
C SER A 416 8.37 24.31 14.36
N GLN A 417 8.84 23.11 14.69
CA GLN A 417 9.34 22.80 16.02
C GLN A 417 10.74 23.38 16.27
N PRO A 418 11.01 23.86 17.50
CA PRO A 418 12.34 24.35 17.87
C PRO A 418 13.37 23.22 17.84
N SER A 419 14.57 23.54 17.35
CA SER A 419 15.74 22.66 17.51
C SER A 419 16.30 22.84 18.91
N VAL A 420 16.61 21.75 19.60
CA VAL A 420 17.42 21.81 20.82
C VAL A 420 18.80 21.24 20.51
N GLU A 421 19.77 22.13 20.26
CA GLU A 421 21.16 21.75 20.01
C GLU A 421 21.95 21.70 21.33
N GLY A 422 22.72 20.63 21.55
CA GLY A 422 23.75 20.58 22.60
C GLY A 422 23.34 19.99 23.97
N LEU A 423 22.21 19.32 24.10
CA LEU A 423 21.81 18.66 25.36
C LEU A 423 22.38 17.23 25.53
N SER A 424 22.30 16.75 26.78
CA SER A 424 22.62 15.40 27.25
C SER A 424 22.28 14.28 26.25
N THR A 425 23.13 13.25 26.19
CA THR A 425 22.92 12.07 25.32
C THR A 425 21.87 11.10 25.85
N ASP A 426 21.51 11.20 27.13
CA ASP A 426 20.57 10.29 27.79
C ASP A 426 19.12 10.81 27.68
N GLY A 427 18.18 9.92 27.37
CA GLY A 427 16.75 10.25 27.21
C GLY A 427 16.42 11.22 26.07
N ARG A 428 16.92 10.97 24.84
CA ARG A 428 16.60 11.78 23.66
C ARG A 428 15.93 10.96 22.56
N THR A 429 15.05 11.62 21.80
CA THR A 429 14.43 11.07 20.57
C THR A 429 14.81 11.96 19.39
N THR A 430 15.34 11.35 18.34
CA THR A 430 15.81 12.02 17.12
C THR A 430 14.89 11.67 15.96
N LEU A 431 14.46 12.67 15.21
CA LEU A 431 13.77 12.53 13.93
C LEU A 431 14.68 13.05 12.81
N ASP A 432 14.94 12.19 11.83
CA ASP A 432 15.59 12.55 10.57
C ASP A 432 14.57 12.45 9.43
N TRP A 433 14.56 13.40 8.50
CA TRP A 433 13.75 13.29 7.30
C TRP A 433 14.44 13.91 6.08
N ASN A 434 14.16 13.36 4.91
CA ASN A 434 14.58 13.88 3.63
C ASN A 434 13.38 13.96 2.69
N TRP A 435 13.38 14.98 1.84
CA TRP A 435 12.34 15.18 0.85
C TRP A 435 12.90 15.71 -0.46
N THR A 436 12.40 15.16 -1.57
CA THR A 436 12.69 15.65 -2.91
C THR A 436 11.38 15.74 -3.69
N GLY A 437 11.01 16.96 -4.11
CA GLY A 437 9.86 17.18 -4.98
C GLY A 437 10.12 16.67 -6.39
N LEU A 438 9.06 16.24 -7.08
CA LEU A 438 9.11 15.81 -8.48
C LEU A 438 8.20 16.71 -9.35
N VAL A 439 8.64 17.02 -10.58
CA VAL A 439 7.80 17.55 -11.66
C VAL A 439 7.25 16.35 -12.44
N GLY A 440 5.93 16.30 -12.59
CA GLY A 440 5.27 15.16 -13.22
C GLY A 440 5.53 13.86 -12.45
N SER A 441 6.09 12.87 -13.12
CA SER A 441 6.29 11.52 -12.57
C SER A 441 7.76 11.16 -12.27
N GLU A 442 8.73 11.89 -12.82
CA GLU A 442 10.14 11.45 -12.80
C GLU A 442 11.20 12.58 -12.68
N GLU A 443 10.88 13.84 -13.02
CA GLU A 443 11.87 14.92 -12.99
C GLU A 443 12.05 15.50 -11.60
N ILE A 444 13.28 15.60 -11.10
CA ILE A 444 13.57 16.12 -9.75
C ILE A 444 13.43 17.65 -9.72
N LEU A 445 12.52 18.14 -8.89
CA LEU A 445 12.25 19.56 -8.65
C LEU A 445 13.17 20.07 -7.52
N GLY A 446 14.32 20.62 -7.89
CA GLY A 446 15.26 21.26 -6.96
C GLY A 446 16.22 20.31 -6.24
N ALA A 447 16.72 20.76 -5.09
CA ALA A 447 17.60 20.01 -4.20
C ALA A 447 16.80 19.24 -3.15
N SER A 448 17.33 18.10 -2.70
CA SER A 448 16.78 17.41 -1.52
C SER A 448 16.87 18.35 -0.32
N SER A 449 15.79 18.43 0.46
CA SER A 449 15.71 19.23 1.67
C SER A 449 15.78 18.30 2.89
N PRO A 450 16.99 17.97 3.38
CA PRO A 450 17.14 17.19 4.60
C PRO A 450 16.77 18.02 5.83
N GLY A 451 16.26 17.37 6.86
CA GLY A 451 16.03 17.93 8.17
C GLY A 451 16.31 16.91 9.26
N SER A 452 16.78 17.39 10.40
CA SER A 452 16.98 16.58 11.60
C SER A 452 16.62 17.40 12.83
N ARG A 453 15.94 16.77 13.77
CA ARG A 453 15.51 17.35 15.04
C ARG A 453 15.70 16.35 16.16
N SER A 454 15.98 16.85 17.35
CA SER A 454 16.10 16.03 18.56
C SER A 454 15.39 16.68 19.72
N TRP A 455 14.69 15.87 20.51
CA TRP A 455 13.91 16.32 21.65
C TRP A 455 14.18 15.48 22.90
N THR A 456 14.08 16.13 24.04
CA THR A 456 14.18 15.57 25.40
C THR A 456 12.84 15.56 26.13
N ASP A 457 11.83 16.25 25.61
CA ASP A 457 10.52 16.41 26.24
C ASP A 457 9.46 15.66 25.46
N MET A 458 8.60 14.90 26.15
CA MET A 458 7.57 14.11 25.47
C MET A 458 6.53 14.96 24.77
N ARG A 459 6.32 16.21 25.17
CA ARG A 459 5.42 17.12 24.47
C ARG A 459 5.84 17.30 23.00
N ASP A 460 7.13 17.55 22.77
CA ASP A 460 7.66 17.75 21.44
C ASP A 460 7.79 16.44 20.67
N VAL A 461 8.14 15.35 21.37
CA VAL A 461 8.16 14.00 20.79
C VAL A 461 6.77 13.59 20.31
N ILE A 462 5.72 13.76 21.12
CA ILE A 462 4.33 13.45 20.73
C ILE A 462 3.91 14.32 19.56
N THR A 463 4.26 15.61 19.58
CA THR A 463 4.00 16.54 18.47
C THR A 463 4.65 16.05 17.16
N ALA A 464 5.85 15.47 17.21
CA ALA A 464 6.48 14.89 16.03
C ALA A 464 5.91 13.50 15.64
N LEU A 465 5.60 12.66 16.63
CA LEU A 465 5.18 11.27 16.45
C LEU A 465 3.76 11.13 15.90
N VAL A 466 2.79 11.91 16.37
CA VAL A 466 1.39 11.80 15.91
C VAL A 466 1.26 11.90 14.38
N PRO A 467 1.72 12.97 13.71
CA PRO A 467 1.64 13.01 12.24
C PRO A 467 2.52 11.93 11.60
N TYR A 468 3.67 11.57 12.21
CA TYR A 468 4.52 10.49 11.73
C TYR A 468 3.77 9.13 11.65
N THR A 469 2.96 8.80 12.66
CA THR A 469 2.13 7.56 12.64
C THR A 469 1.07 7.57 11.53
N MET A 470 0.69 8.74 11.03
CA MET A 470 -0.22 8.86 9.88
C MET A 470 0.52 8.71 8.54
N PHE A 471 1.82 8.95 8.53
CA PHE A 471 2.69 8.74 7.37
C PHE A 471 3.21 7.29 7.29
N CYS A 472 3.41 6.61 8.42
CA CYS A 472 3.94 5.25 8.50
C CYS A 472 2.83 4.17 8.52
N GLY A 473 3.18 2.94 8.16
CA GLY A 473 2.35 1.76 8.38
C GLY A 473 1.10 1.68 7.49
N ILE A 474 0.05 1.07 8.03
CA ILE A 474 -1.23 0.84 7.32
C ILE A 474 -2.11 2.10 7.19
N PHE A 475 -1.78 3.21 7.85
CA PHE A 475 -2.61 4.39 7.89
C PHE A 475 -2.95 4.95 6.48
N PRO A 476 -1.98 5.18 5.57
CA PRO A 476 -2.28 5.69 4.22
C PRO A 476 -3.22 4.79 3.43
N THR A 477 -3.14 3.48 3.67
CA THR A 477 -3.99 2.47 3.04
C THR A 477 -5.42 2.58 3.50
N ASN A 478 -5.65 2.69 4.81
CA ASN A 478 -6.99 2.86 5.35
C ASN A 478 -7.59 4.22 4.94
N LEU A 479 -6.77 5.26 4.84
CA LEU A 479 -7.21 6.56 4.31
C LEU A 479 -7.66 6.44 2.85
N SER A 480 -6.89 5.74 2.01
CA SER A 480 -7.27 5.48 0.62
C SER A 480 -8.52 4.61 0.49
N GLN A 481 -8.73 3.64 1.39
CA GLN A 481 -9.93 2.80 1.41
C GLN A 481 -11.17 3.61 1.84
N PHE A 482 -11.04 4.39 2.91
CA PHE A 482 -12.09 5.29 3.40
C PHE A 482 -12.51 6.29 2.32
N ALA A 483 -11.54 6.95 1.69
CA ALA A 483 -11.73 7.80 0.53
C ALA A 483 -12.58 7.14 -0.57
N ARG A 484 -12.19 5.93 -0.97
CA ARG A 484 -12.88 5.16 -2.02
C ARG A 484 -14.31 4.79 -1.63
N GLN A 485 -14.55 4.42 -0.38
CA GLN A 485 -15.90 4.15 0.13
C GLN A 485 -16.78 5.42 0.08
N VAL A 486 -16.26 6.56 0.51
CA VAL A 486 -17.02 7.83 0.49
C VAL A 486 -17.34 8.27 -0.93
N ILE A 487 -16.40 8.11 -1.87
CA ILE A 487 -16.64 8.41 -3.29
C ILE A 487 -17.80 7.55 -3.84
N GLN A 488 -17.88 6.27 -3.47
CA GLN A 488 -18.94 5.37 -3.93
C GLN A 488 -20.34 5.74 -3.42
N ILE A 489 -20.44 6.33 -2.22
CA ILE A 489 -21.73 6.72 -1.63
C ILE A 489 -22.12 8.18 -1.92
N SER A 490 -21.21 8.96 -2.49
CA SER A 490 -21.45 10.36 -2.85
C SER A 490 -22.33 10.50 -4.11
N ASP A 491 -23.00 11.64 -4.26
CA ASP A 491 -23.78 11.91 -5.48
C ASP A 491 -22.85 12.15 -6.69
N PHE A 492 -23.11 11.44 -7.79
CA PHE A 492 -22.30 11.49 -9.02
C PHE A 492 -22.09 12.90 -9.58
N THR A 493 -23.00 13.83 -9.32
CA THR A 493 -22.91 15.22 -9.82
C THR A 493 -21.86 16.05 -9.09
N ASN A 494 -21.51 15.69 -7.85
CA ASN A 494 -20.54 16.40 -7.00
C ASN A 494 -19.66 15.40 -6.23
N SER A 495 -19.11 14.41 -6.95
CA SER A 495 -18.25 13.38 -6.34
C SER A 495 -16.97 14.03 -5.76
N PRO A 496 -16.57 13.68 -4.53
CA PRO A 496 -15.28 14.05 -4.00
C PRO A 496 -14.16 13.50 -4.91
N ASN A 497 -13.08 14.28 -5.05
CA ASN A 497 -11.91 13.89 -5.83
C ASN A 497 -10.64 14.09 -5.01
N PHE A 498 -9.65 13.21 -5.18
CA PHE A 498 -8.34 13.43 -4.58
C PHE A 498 -7.76 14.77 -5.03
N TYR A 499 -7.15 15.51 -4.10
CA TYR A 499 -6.35 16.69 -4.46
C TYR A 499 -5.21 16.26 -5.39
N THR A 500 -4.82 17.11 -6.33
CA THR A 500 -3.62 16.85 -7.14
C THR A 500 -2.40 17.32 -6.37
N GLN A 501 -1.80 16.43 -5.58
CA GLN A 501 -0.57 16.74 -4.88
C GLN A 501 0.65 16.61 -5.81
N GLN A 502 1.65 17.46 -5.58
CA GLN A 502 2.96 17.29 -6.20
C GLN A 502 3.56 15.94 -5.78
N SER A 503 3.97 15.14 -6.77
CA SER A 503 4.69 13.89 -6.50
C SER A 503 5.99 14.17 -5.73
N CYS A 504 6.30 13.36 -4.73
CA CYS A 504 7.53 13.47 -3.97
C CYS A 504 8.18 12.10 -3.72
N LEU A 505 9.47 12.15 -3.47
CA LEU A 505 10.25 11.13 -2.77
C LEU A 505 10.47 11.62 -1.33
N ALA A 506 10.28 10.73 -0.36
CA ALA A 506 10.32 11.10 1.04
C ALA A 506 10.92 9.96 1.85
N ALA A 507 11.69 10.30 2.87
CA ALA A 507 12.16 9.34 3.86
C ALA A 507 12.08 10.00 5.24
N ALA A 508 11.61 9.27 6.24
CA ALA A 508 11.64 9.72 7.63
C ALA A 508 12.01 8.57 8.57
N ARG A 509 12.76 8.88 9.62
CA ARG A 509 13.19 7.95 10.66
C ARG A 509 13.05 8.61 12.02
N VAL A 510 12.41 7.91 12.96
CA VAL A 510 12.42 8.27 14.38
C VAL A 510 13.23 7.22 15.13
N ARG A 511 14.16 7.66 15.97
CA ARG A 511 15.08 6.81 16.72
C ARG A 511 15.26 7.34 18.14
N THR A 512 15.31 6.46 19.12
CA THR A 512 15.63 6.81 20.51
C THR A 512 17.12 6.62 20.82
N SER A 513 17.65 7.34 21.81
CA SER A 513 19.04 7.18 22.26
C SER A 513 19.34 5.78 22.79
N GLN A 514 18.37 5.12 23.43
CA GLN A 514 18.53 3.74 23.91
C GLN A 514 18.69 2.76 22.74
N TYR A 515 17.94 2.94 21.65
CA TYR A 515 18.12 2.15 20.45
C TYR A 515 19.49 2.38 19.82
N GLU A 516 19.93 3.64 19.72
CA GLU A 516 21.25 4.01 19.20
C GLU A 516 22.38 3.39 20.03
N GLY A 517 22.27 3.43 21.36
CA GLY A 517 23.20 2.78 22.28
C GLY A 517 23.24 1.26 22.10
N SER A 518 22.10 0.62 21.83
CA SER A 518 22.02 -0.81 21.56
C SER A 518 22.69 -1.19 20.23
N LEU A 519 22.54 -0.36 19.18
CA LEU A 519 23.17 -0.57 17.87
C LEU A 519 24.70 -0.53 17.99
N ARG A 520 25.25 0.44 18.73
CA ARG A 520 26.71 0.57 18.93
C ARG A 520 27.32 -0.63 19.64
N LYS A 521 26.54 -1.36 20.45
CA LYS A 521 26.97 -2.57 21.15
C LYS A 521 26.91 -3.83 20.29
N ARG A 522 26.18 -3.82 19.16
CA ARG A 522 26.08 -4.99 18.26
C ARG A 522 27.34 -5.11 17.39
N ALA A 523 27.82 -6.34 17.21
CA ALA A 523 28.98 -6.61 16.37
C ALA A 523 28.71 -6.23 14.89
N PRO A 524 29.67 -5.60 14.18
CA PRO A 524 29.50 -5.17 12.79
C PRO A 524 29.16 -6.31 11.82
N SER A 525 29.66 -7.52 12.08
CA SER A 525 29.45 -8.70 11.24
C SER A 525 27.98 -9.10 11.11
N ASN A 526 27.16 -8.87 12.14
CA ASN A 526 25.73 -9.20 12.10
C ASN A 526 24.92 -8.16 11.30
N MET A 527 25.40 -6.92 11.12
CA MET A 527 24.69 -5.87 10.37
C MET A 527 25.01 -5.88 8.86
N ALA A 528 25.95 -6.70 8.40
CA ALA A 528 26.33 -6.73 6.98
C ALA A 528 25.21 -7.27 6.07
N GLN A 529 24.30 -8.11 6.60
CA GLN A 529 23.28 -8.81 5.80
C GLN A 529 21.89 -8.16 5.84
N PHE A 530 21.61 -7.33 6.84
CA PHE A 530 20.30 -6.67 6.97
C PHE A 530 20.44 -5.26 7.51
N GLN A 531 19.50 -4.39 7.13
CA GLN A 531 19.45 -2.98 7.53
C GLN A 531 18.03 -2.57 7.89
N ASN A 532 17.92 -1.49 8.67
CA ASN A 532 16.66 -0.80 8.85
C ASN A 532 16.20 -0.17 7.53
N VAL A 533 14.89 0.01 7.36
CA VAL A 533 14.30 0.49 6.10
C VAL A 533 14.95 1.78 5.59
N TYR A 534 15.19 2.76 6.48
CA TYR A 534 15.81 4.05 6.13
C TYR A 534 17.21 3.94 5.53
N ASP A 535 17.99 2.93 5.94
CA ASP A 535 19.40 2.79 5.59
C ASP A 535 19.61 1.91 4.34
N THR A 536 18.55 1.27 3.84
CA THR A 536 18.60 0.37 2.67
C THR A 536 19.06 1.07 1.39
N PRO A 537 19.64 0.34 0.41
CA PRO A 537 19.93 0.87 -0.92
C PRO A 537 18.70 1.46 -1.62
N MET A 538 17.51 0.87 -1.43
CA MET A 538 16.25 1.40 -1.98
C MET A 538 15.92 2.78 -1.43
N ALA A 539 16.13 3.00 -0.12
CA ALA A 539 15.91 4.30 0.50
C ALA A 539 16.97 5.32 0.06
N ARG A 540 18.24 4.91 0.01
CA ARG A 540 19.34 5.80 -0.38
C ARG A 540 19.25 6.18 -1.85
N GLU A 541 19.11 5.22 -2.75
CA GLU A 541 19.15 5.45 -4.19
C GLU A 541 17.78 5.83 -4.74
N GLY A 542 16.69 5.24 -4.24
CA GLY A 542 15.34 5.44 -4.73
C GLY A 542 14.55 6.56 -4.03
N ALA A 543 14.89 6.92 -2.79
CA ALA A 543 14.28 8.04 -2.05
C ALA A 543 15.26 9.16 -1.69
N LEU A 544 16.55 9.01 -2.03
CA LEU A 544 17.60 9.98 -1.73
C LEU A 544 17.75 10.26 -0.21
N SER A 545 17.48 9.25 0.63
CA SER A 545 17.53 9.34 2.10
C SER A 545 18.92 9.63 2.68
N GLY A 546 19.97 9.45 1.88
CA GLY A 546 21.38 9.65 2.27
C GLY A 546 21.97 11.02 1.91
N MET A 547 21.22 11.91 1.24
CA MET A 547 21.65 13.28 0.96
C MET A 547 21.63 14.13 2.25
N GLN A 548 22.61 13.93 3.13
CA GLN A 548 22.88 14.85 4.24
C GLN A 548 24.00 15.82 3.83
N GLY A 549 23.72 17.11 3.84
CA GLY A 549 24.70 18.17 3.56
C GLY A 549 24.43 18.93 2.27
N ASP A 550 25.48 19.53 1.72
CA ASP A 550 25.41 20.35 0.51
C ASP A 550 24.85 19.54 -0.67
N PRO A 551 23.74 19.96 -1.31
CA PRO A 551 23.21 19.29 -2.50
C PRO A 551 24.20 19.26 -3.67
N GLU A 552 25.20 20.14 -3.66
CA GLU A 552 26.30 20.16 -4.64
C GLU A 552 27.49 19.27 -4.26
N SER A 553 27.42 18.57 -3.12
CA SER A 553 28.44 17.59 -2.75
C SER A 553 28.58 16.50 -3.82
N PRO A 554 29.81 16.07 -4.16
CA PRO A 554 30.06 15.02 -5.16
C PRO A 554 29.25 13.75 -4.90
N ALA A 555 29.12 13.33 -3.63
CA ALA A 555 28.36 12.14 -3.25
C ALA A 555 26.85 12.28 -3.50
N SER A 556 26.30 13.47 -3.27
CA SER A 556 24.89 13.77 -3.54
C SER A 556 24.61 13.76 -5.05
N LEU A 557 25.51 14.37 -5.83
CA LEU A 557 25.42 14.39 -7.30
C LEU A 557 25.53 12.99 -7.90
N GLU A 558 26.45 12.17 -7.42
CA GLU A 558 26.62 10.77 -7.84
C GLU A 558 25.34 9.96 -7.58
N LEU A 559 24.75 10.08 -6.39
CA LEU A 559 23.50 9.40 -6.03
C LEU A 559 22.33 9.80 -6.94
N ARG A 560 22.23 11.11 -7.24
CA ARG A 560 21.20 11.64 -8.16
C ARG A 560 21.41 11.14 -9.60
N GLN A 561 22.66 11.13 -10.07
CA GLN A 561 22.99 10.59 -11.39
C GLN A 561 22.65 9.10 -11.47
N LYS A 562 22.95 8.33 -10.42
CA LYS A 562 22.60 6.92 -10.34
C LYS A 562 21.09 6.68 -10.39
N TYR A 563 20.31 7.49 -9.66
CA TYR A 563 18.83 7.43 -9.71
C TYR A 563 18.32 7.70 -11.13
N LEU A 564 18.76 8.80 -11.75
CA LEU A 564 18.32 9.18 -13.10
C LEU A 564 18.74 8.14 -14.16
N ALA A 565 19.97 7.66 -14.11
CA ALA A 565 20.48 6.63 -15.02
C ALA A 565 19.71 5.32 -14.86
N THR A 566 19.34 4.94 -13.64
CA THR A 566 18.53 3.74 -13.39
C THR A 566 17.11 3.92 -13.94
N GLY A 567 16.47 5.05 -13.68
CA GLY A 567 15.15 5.37 -14.24
C GLY A 567 15.15 5.37 -15.77
N GLU A 568 16.16 5.96 -16.41
CA GLU A 568 16.29 5.97 -17.86
C GLU A 568 16.50 4.56 -18.44
N LYS A 569 17.32 3.72 -17.79
CA LYS A 569 17.50 2.31 -18.18
C LYS A 569 16.17 1.56 -18.17
N PHE A 570 15.37 1.71 -17.11
CA PHE A 570 14.05 1.08 -17.01
C PHE A 570 13.07 1.63 -18.03
N ARG A 571 13.04 2.95 -18.24
CA ARG A 571 12.17 3.60 -19.23
C ARG A 571 12.46 3.10 -20.65
N ASN A 572 13.72 3.12 -21.06
CA ASN A 572 14.13 2.66 -22.39
C ASN A 572 13.80 1.17 -22.59
N ALA A 573 14.05 0.34 -21.58
CA ALA A 573 13.69 -1.08 -21.63
C ALA A 573 12.17 -1.29 -21.72
N MET A 574 11.38 -0.51 -20.97
CA MET A 574 9.92 -0.57 -21.01
C MET A 574 9.33 -0.18 -22.36
N ASP A 575 9.85 0.89 -22.97
CA ASP A 575 9.40 1.35 -24.30
C ASP A 575 9.73 0.33 -25.40
N GLU A 576 10.80 -0.45 -25.21
CA GLU A 576 11.11 -1.57 -26.09
C GLU A 576 10.17 -2.76 -25.85
N VAL A 577 9.93 -3.12 -24.57
CA VAL A 577 9.05 -4.23 -24.15
C VAL A 577 7.62 -4.05 -24.66
N GLU A 578 7.10 -2.83 -24.73
CA GLU A 578 5.76 -2.57 -25.27
C GLU A 578 5.60 -2.94 -26.74
N ARG A 579 6.70 -2.93 -27.51
CA ARG A 579 6.67 -3.33 -28.92
C ARG A 579 6.66 -4.85 -29.08
N TRP A 580 6.97 -5.58 -28.02
CA TRP A 580 7.08 -7.03 -28.07
C TRP A 580 5.71 -7.70 -28.04
N VAL A 581 5.70 -8.91 -28.59
CA VAL A 581 4.55 -9.78 -28.57
C VAL A 581 4.88 -10.95 -27.66
N MET A 582 4.20 -11.03 -26.51
CA MET A 582 4.40 -12.10 -25.53
C MET A 582 3.35 -13.20 -25.75
N ASP A 583 3.83 -14.42 -26.00
CA ASP A 583 3.02 -15.63 -26.04
C ASP A 583 3.15 -16.40 -24.71
N GLU A 584 2.44 -17.53 -24.53
CA GLU A 584 2.52 -18.34 -23.31
C GLU A 584 3.92 -18.94 -23.08
N ARG A 585 4.73 -19.12 -24.14
CA ARG A 585 6.04 -19.81 -24.09
C ARG A 585 7.23 -19.00 -24.59
N SER A 586 7.00 -17.84 -25.21
CA SER A 586 8.06 -17.10 -25.89
C SER A 586 7.77 -15.61 -26.02
N ILE A 587 8.83 -14.82 -26.12
CA ILE A 587 8.77 -13.39 -26.42
C ILE A 587 9.21 -13.19 -27.87
N VAL A 588 8.34 -12.60 -28.69
CA VAL A 588 8.62 -12.35 -30.11
C VAL A 588 9.02 -10.89 -30.33
N ILE A 589 10.24 -10.69 -30.82
CA ILE A 589 10.86 -9.38 -31.05
C ILE A 589 11.01 -9.14 -32.55
N THR A 590 10.66 -7.96 -33.04
CA THR A 590 10.81 -7.62 -34.46
C THR A 590 12.19 -7.03 -34.75
N SER A 591 13.01 -7.73 -35.54
CA SER A 591 14.30 -7.27 -36.06
C SER A 591 14.33 -7.43 -37.59
N LEU A 592 13.58 -6.56 -38.26
CA LEU A 592 13.50 -6.53 -39.73
C LEU A 592 14.87 -6.21 -40.34
N TRP A 593 15.54 -5.19 -39.82
CA TRP A 593 16.82 -4.71 -40.34
C TRP A 593 17.90 -5.79 -40.38
N TYR A 594 18.04 -6.57 -39.31
CA TYR A 594 19.04 -7.64 -39.25
C TYR A 594 18.81 -8.69 -40.35
N SER A 595 17.57 -9.14 -40.50
CA SER A 595 17.20 -10.18 -41.47
C SER A 595 17.40 -9.67 -42.91
N TRP A 596 17.02 -8.42 -43.19
CA TRP A 596 17.23 -7.80 -44.49
C TRP A 596 18.71 -7.56 -44.82
N ILE A 597 19.54 -7.16 -43.84
CA ILE A 597 20.99 -7.00 -44.06
C ILE A 597 21.64 -8.34 -44.39
N VAL A 598 21.32 -9.40 -43.65
CA VAL A 598 21.84 -10.75 -43.93
C VAL A 598 21.40 -11.23 -45.31
N LEU A 599 20.11 -11.05 -45.66
CA LEU A 599 19.58 -11.40 -46.98
C LEU A 599 20.21 -10.56 -48.10
N ALA A 600 20.45 -9.27 -47.88
CA ALA A 600 21.10 -8.40 -48.84
C ALA A 600 22.57 -8.78 -49.05
N ALA A 601 23.33 -9.06 -47.97
CA ALA A 601 24.71 -9.52 -48.06
C ALA A 601 24.82 -10.84 -48.83
N VAL A 602 23.90 -11.77 -48.57
CA VAL A 602 23.79 -13.04 -49.29
C VAL A 602 23.37 -12.82 -50.73
N GLY A 603 22.45 -11.90 -50.99
CA GLY A 603 22.05 -11.49 -52.33
C GLY A 603 23.21 -10.92 -53.14
N VAL A 604 24.05 -10.07 -52.54
CA VAL A 604 25.27 -9.54 -53.17
C VAL A 604 26.25 -10.67 -53.51
N LEU A 605 26.44 -11.63 -52.61
CA LEU A 605 27.29 -12.81 -52.89
C LEU A 605 26.74 -13.63 -54.06
N LEU A 606 25.45 -13.92 -54.07
CA LEU A 606 24.81 -14.69 -55.14
C LEU A 606 24.87 -13.95 -56.49
N CYS A 607 24.53 -12.66 -56.51
CA CYS A 607 24.61 -11.83 -57.72
C CYS A 607 26.05 -11.69 -58.21
N GLY A 608 27.03 -11.53 -57.31
CA GLY A 608 28.46 -11.51 -57.65
C GLY A 608 28.93 -12.83 -58.24
N GLY A 609 28.46 -13.96 -57.68
CA GLY A 609 28.72 -15.30 -58.21
C GLY A 609 28.14 -15.53 -59.61
N VAL A 610 26.98 -14.94 -59.92
CA VAL A 610 26.37 -14.98 -61.26
C VAL A 610 27.08 -14.02 -62.23
N ALA A 611 27.43 -12.81 -61.79
CA ALA A 611 28.15 -11.85 -62.61
C ALA A 611 29.52 -12.40 -63.06
N MET A 612 30.21 -13.18 -62.22
CA MET A 612 31.46 -13.84 -62.61
C MET A 612 31.29 -14.91 -63.69
N ILE A 613 30.10 -15.51 -63.85
CA ILE A 613 29.82 -16.40 -64.99
C ILE A 613 29.56 -15.58 -66.26
N ALA A 614 28.95 -14.39 -66.12
CA ALA A 614 28.55 -13.55 -67.25
C ALA A 614 29.70 -12.75 -67.88
N VAL A 615 30.82 -12.54 -67.16
CA VAL A 615 32.02 -11.87 -67.69
C VAL A 615 32.80 -12.87 -68.56
N GLU A 616 32.85 -12.61 -69.87
CA GLU A 616 33.47 -13.46 -70.90
C GLU A 616 35.01 -13.55 -70.82
N ASP A 617 35.66 -12.61 -70.11
CA ASP A 617 37.10 -12.59 -69.92
C ASP A 617 37.52 -13.64 -68.89
N ARG A 618 37.85 -14.84 -69.40
CA ARG A 618 38.30 -15.98 -68.60
C ARG A 618 39.54 -15.64 -67.78
N ILE A 619 39.40 -15.73 -66.46
CA ILE A 619 40.56 -15.88 -65.56
C ILE A 619 41.24 -17.21 -65.91
N SER A 620 42.46 -17.16 -66.45
CA SER A 620 43.18 -18.34 -66.92
C SER A 620 43.48 -19.31 -65.78
N GLY A 621 42.87 -20.50 -65.80
CA GLY A 621 43.18 -21.60 -64.89
C GLY A 621 42.13 -21.89 -63.81
N VAL A 622 41.01 -21.17 -63.77
CA VAL A 622 39.91 -21.43 -62.81
C VAL A 622 38.62 -21.67 -63.56
N ASP A 623 37.93 -22.76 -63.23
CA ASP A 623 36.59 -23.06 -63.74
C ASP A 623 35.55 -22.16 -63.04
N PRO A 624 34.86 -21.26 -63.77
CA PRO A 624 33.85 -20.36 -63.20
C PRO A 624 32.74 -21.11 -62.45
N SER A 625 32.39 -22.32 -62.91
CA SER A 625 31.32 -23.11 -62.31
C SER A 625 31.65 -23.55 -60.88
N ASN A 626 32.89 -23.97 -60.64
CA ASN A 626 33.35 -24.37 -59.30
C ASN A 626 33.38 -23.18 -58.34
N LEU A 627 33.76 -22.01 -58.84
CA LEU A 627 33.79 -20.79 -58.03
C LEU A 627 32.37 -20.34 -57.65
N THR A 628 31.41 -20.41 -58.57
CA THR A 628 29.99 -20.14 -58.26
C THR A 628 29.45 -21.11 -57.21
N VAL A 629 29.74 -22.42 -57.33
CA VAL A 629 29.32 -23.41 -56.32
C VAL A 629 29.91 -23.07 -54.94
N LEU A 630 31.17 -22.64 -54.88
CA LEU A 630 31.80 -22.22 -53.63
C LEU A 630 31.14 -20.96 -53.04
N VAL A 631 30.84 -19.95 -53.87
CA VAL A 631 30.15 -18.72 -53.43
C VAL A 631 28.73 -19.02 -52.95
N TRP A 632 28.01 -19.91 -53.62
CA TRP A 632 26.66 -20.32 -53.21
C TRP A 632 26.67 -21.13 -51.92
N THR A 633 27.68 -22.00 -51.76
CA THR A 633 27.88 -22.76 -50.51
C THR A 633 28.23 -21.82 -49.35
N ALA A 634 29.12 -20.85 -49.58
CA ALA A 634 29.45 -19.81 -48.60
C ALA A 634 28.23 -18.95 -48.22
N ALA A 635 27.43 -18.55 -49.20
CA ALA A 635 26.18 -17.84 -48.98
C ALA A 635 25.19 -18.65 -48.12
N GLY A 636 24.98 -19.93 -48.43
CA GLY A 636 24.13 -20.83 -47.62
C GLY A 636 24.65 -20.98 -46.19
N PHE A 637 25.96 -21.16 -46.02
CA PHE A 637 26.60 -21.24 -44.70
C PHE A 637 26.43 -19.94 -43.91
N LEU A 638 26.63 -18.77 -44.52
CA LEU A 638 26.45 -17.48 -43.85
C LEU A 638 25.02 -17.29 -43.36
N VAL A 639 24.00 -17.63 -44.17
CA VAL A 639 22.60 -17.54 -43.71
C VAL A 639 22.37 -18.43 -42.49
N VAL A 640 22.82 -19.69 -42.52
CA VAL A 640 22.65 -20.62 -41.41
C VAL A 640 23.40 -20.13 -40.16
N TYR A 641 24.65 -19.67 -40.34
CA TYR A 641 25.48 -19.13 -39.26
C TYR A 641 24.84 -17.91 -38.59
N PHE A 642 24.45 -16.89 -39.37
CA PHE A 642 23.82 -15.69 -38.84
C PHE A 642 22.46 -15.99 -38.19
N LYS A 643 21.71 -16.95 -38.73
CA LYS A 643 20.48 -17.45 -38.12
C LYS A 643 20.73 -18.10 -36.75
N SER A 644 21.78 -18.92 -36.61
CA SER A 644 22.12 -19.60 -35.35
C SER A 644 22.80 -18.70 -34.30
N MET A 645 23.32 -17.53 -34.70
CA MET A 645 24.05 -16.65 -33.77
C MET A 645 23.18 -15.99 -32.69
N ARG A 646 21.87 -15.84 -32.92
CA ARG A 646 20.98 -15.05 -32.04
C ARG A 646 20.04 -15.89 -31.20
N VAL A 647 19.54 -16.98 -31.75
CA VAL A 647 18.53 -17.86 -31.12
C VAL A 647 18.85 -19.29 -31.52
N GLU A 648 18.71 -20.23 -30.59
CA GLU A 648 19.00 -21.65 -30.85
C GLU A 648 18.10 -22.22 -31.95
N ASN A 649 16.81 -21.85 -31.93
CA ASN A 649 15.80 -22.34 -32.85
C ASN A 649 14.99 -21.20 -33.49
N TRP A 650 15.49 -20.65 -34.61
CA TRP A 650 14.77 -19.63 -35.38
C TRP A 650 13.99 -20.25 -36.57
N PRO A 651 12.64 -20.23 -36.62
CA PRO A 651 11.91 -20.72 -37.79
C PRO A 651 12.16 -19.88 -39.04
N TRP A 652 12.32 -20.49 -40.21
CA TRP A 652 12.56 -19.77 -41.48
C TRP A 652 11.46 -18.76 -41.82
N ARG A 653 10.19 -19.12 -41.56
CA ARG A 653 9.05 -18.21 -41.74
C ARG A 653 9.21 -16.92 -40.93
N ASP A 654 9.73 -17.04 -39.72
CA ASP A 654 9.85 -15.91 -38.80
C ASP A 654 11.13 -15.12 -39.11
N PHE A 655 12.22 -15.78 -39.51
CA PHE A 655 13.43 -15.13 -40.03
C PHE A 655 13.12 -14.24 -41.24
N LEU A 656 12.40 -14.75 -42.25
CA LEU A 656 12.01 -13.97 -43.42
C LEU A 656 11.08 -12.80 -43.09
N ARG A 657 10.32 -12.89 -41.99
CA ARG A 657 9.44 -11.82 -41.49
C ARG A 657 10.16 -10.89 -40.51
N GLY A 658 11.45 -11.11 -40.24
CA GLY A 658 12.20 -10.39 -39.23
C GLY A 658 11.63 -10.51 -37.81
N ARG A 659 11.03 -11.64 -37.47
CA ARG A 659 10.51 -11.94 -36.13
C ARG A 659 11.42 -12.94 -35.45
N VAL A 660 12.04 -12.53 -34.36
CA VAL A 660 12.92 -13.34 -33.54
C VAL A 660 12.11 -13.88 -32.37
N VAL A 661 11.99 -15.21 -32.27
CA VAL A 661 11.22 -15.88 -31.20
C VAL A 661 12.20 -16.28 -30.11
N CYS A 662 12.22 -15.56 -28.99
CA CYS A 662 13.09 -15.83 -27.86
C CYS A 662 12.35 -16.68 -26.81
N ARG A 663 13.00 -17.74 -26.33
CA ARG A 663 12.51 -18.68 -25.34
C ARG A 663 13.22 -18.59 -24.00
N SER A 664 14.31 -17.83 -23.89
CA SER A 664 15.00 -17.56 -22.63
C SER A 664 15.36 -16.09 -22.43
N VAL A 665 15.72 -15.72 -21.19
CA VAL A 665 16.18 -14.36 -20.84
C VAL A 665 17.49 -14.07 -21.59
N SER A 666 18.41 -15.03 -21.66
CA SER A 666 19.68 -14.86 -22.40
C SER A 666 19.46 -14.64 -23.89
N GLU A 667 18.47 -15.31 -24.51
CA GLU A 667 18.14 -15.08 -25.93
C GLU A 667 17.60 -13.66 -26.16
N VAL A 668 16.74 -13.15 -25.25
CA VAL A 668 16.26 -11.77 -25.33
C VAL A 668 17.43 -10.80 -25.23
N GLN A 669 18.32 -10.97 -24.23
CA GLN A 669 19.54 -10.16 -24.09
C GLN A 669 20.41 -10.21 -25.35
N ALA A 670 20.59 -11.39 -25.94
CA ALA A 670 21.38 -11.55 -27.17
C ALA A 670 20.81 -10.74 -28.33
N VAL A 671 19.49 -10.60 -28.41
CA VAL A 671 18.76 -9.89 -29.47
C VAL A 671 18.70 -8.38 -29.23
N THR A 672 18.23 -7.96 -28.05
CA THR A 672 17.88 -6.56 -27.73
C THR A 672 19.01 -5.79 -27.07
N LYS A 673 19.98 -6.50 -26.45
CA LYS A 673 21.03 -5.92 -25.60
C LYS A 673 20.52 -5.28 -24.31
N ILE A 674 19.25 -5.47 -23.95
CA ILE A 674 18.72 -5.08 -22.64
C ILE A 674 19.42 -5.90 -21.54
N ASP A 675 19.74 -5.24 -20.44
CA ASP A 675 20.29 -5.89 -19.25
C ASP A 675 19.31 -6.99 -18.74
N PRO A 676 19.76 -8.25 -18.58
CA PRO A 676 18.92 -9.34 -18.13
C PRO A 676 18.30 -9.06 -16.75
N GLN A 677 18.97 -8.30 -15.87
CA GLN A 677 18.43 -7.94 -14.56
C GLN A 677 17.27 -6.95 -14.68
N VAL A 678 17.36 -5.96 -15.57
CA VAL A 678 16.26 -5.03 -15.88
C VAL A 678 15.08 -5.79 -16.46
N LEU A 679 15.34 -6.72 -17.40
CA LEU A 679 14.30 -7.56 -17.99
C LEU A 679 13.60 -8.44 -16.94
N LEU A 680 14.34 -9.07 -16.04
CA LEU A 680 13.77 -9.87 -14.95
C LEU A 680 12.88 -9.02 -14.04
N ALA A 681 13.31 -7.82 -13.67
CA ALA A 681 12.51 -6.91 -12.86
C ALA A 681 11.21 -6.49 -13.56
N ILE A 682 11.25 -6.22 -14.87
CA ILE A 682 10.05 -5.98 -15.69
C ILE A 682 9.12 -7.20 -15.66
N LEU A 683 9.65 -8.40 -15.92
CA LEU A 683 8.84 -9.63 -15.96
C LEU A 683 8.17 -9.93 -14.62
N MET A 684 8.86 -9.69 -13.49
CA MET A 684 8.29 -9.85 -12.15
C MET A 684 7.16 -8.84 -11.91
N ARG A 685 7.40 -7.56 -12.22
CA ARG A 685 6.43 -6.47 -11.99
C ARG A 685 5.13 -6.64 -12.80
N PHE A 686 5.23 -7.18 -14.01
CA PHE A 686 4.10 -7.38 -14.93
C PHE A 686 3.58 -8.81 -14.95
N GLU A 687 3.99 -9.67 -14.02
CA GLU A 687 3.58 -11.07 -14.01
C GLU A 687 2.05 -11.25 -14.05
N SER A 688 1.30 -10.45 -13.29
CA SER A 688 -0.17 -10.51 -13.27
C SER A 688 -0.85 -10.11 -14.59
N ARG A 689 -0.13 -9.42 -15.49
CA ARG A 689 -0.65 -8.96 -16.79
C ARG A 689 -0.19 -9.84 -17.95
N VAL A 690 0.85 -10.64 -17.74
CA VAL A 690 1.54 -11.37 -18.81
C VAL A 690 1.21 -12.86 -18.71
N LEU A 691 0.71 -13.44 -19.80
CA LEU A 691 0.33 -14.86 -19.87
C LEU A 691 1.53 -15.82 -20.02
N LEU A 692 2.75 -15.30 -20.02
CA LEU A 692 3.99 -16.07 -20.15
C LEU A 692 4.13 -17.03 -18.95
N GLY A 693 4.18 -18.33 -19.23
CA GLY A 693 4.55 -19.36 -18.26
C GLY A 693 6.06 -19.42 -18.14
N LYS A 694 6.58 -19.55 -16.92
CA LYS A 694 8.02 -19.52 -16.63
C LYS A 694 8.55 -20.92 -16.33
N CYS A 695 9.68 -21.28 -16.92
CA CYS A 695 10.40 -22.53 -16.67
C CYS A 695 11.87 -22.24 -16.37
N GLY A 696 12.67 -23.29 -16.17
CA GLY A 696 14.11 -23.15 -15.88
C GLY A 696 14.45 -23.16 -14.38
N PRO A 697 15.76 -23.05 -14.06
CA PRO A 697 16.28 -23.23 -12.71
C PRO A 697 15.90 -22.09 -11.76
N PHE A 698 15.86 -20.84 -12.23
CA PHE A 698 15.65 -19.64 -11.38
C PHE A 698 14.21 -19.15 -11.39
N ARG A 699 13.25 -20.07 -11.58
CA ARG A 699 11.82 -19.75 -11.60
C ARG A 699 11.20 -19.57 -10.21
N GLY A 700 12.00 -19.69 -9.14
CA GLY A 700 11.53 -19.73 -7.75
C GLY A 700 10.57 -18.61 -7.38
N ILE A 701 10.88 -17.38 -7.83
CA ILE A 701 10.20 -16.11 -7.47
C ILE A 701 8.94 -15.78 -8.30
N PHE A 702 8.63 -16.57 -9.33
CA PHE A 702 7.49 -16.33 -10.22
C PHE A 702 6.30 -17.22 -9.85
N ASP A 703 5.09 -16.68 -9.86
CA ASP A 703 3.88 -17.44 -9.52
C ASP A 703 3.55 -18.47 -10.60
N ARG A 704 3.67 -18.08 -11.89
CA ARG A 704 3.20 -18.89 -13.02
C ARG A 704 4.29 -19.83 -13.54
N LYS A 705 4.46 -20.96 -12.86
CA LYS A 705 5.45 -22.01 -13.20
C LYS A 705 4.84 -23.03 -14.17
N VAL A 706 5.51 -23.28 -15.30
CA VAL A 706 5.12 -24.27 -16.32
C VAL A 706 6.34 -25.11 -16.70
N GLU A 707 6.14 -26.37 -17.08
CA GLU A 707 7.24 -27.24 -17.55
C GLU A 707 7.80 -26.78 -18.90
N ASP A 708 6.91 -26.50 -19.86
CA ASP A 708 7.24 -26.00 -21.20
C ASP A 708 6.82 -24.52 -21.34
N GLY A 709 7.67 -23.63 -20.81
CA GLY A 709 7.46 -22.18 -20.80
C GLY A 709 8.70 -21.40 -21.26
N PHE A 710 8.71 -20.11 -20.97
CA PHE A 710 9.86 -19.23 -21.16
C PHE A 710 10.90 -19.47 -20.04
N ALA A 711 12.13 -19.76 -20.43
CA ALA A 711 13.20 -20.15 -19.53
C ALA A 711 13.82 -18.94 -18.80
N ILE A 712 13.75 -18.96 -17.48
CA ILE A 712 14.51 -18.08 -16.60
C ILE A 712 15.85 -18.74 -16.32
N ASP A 713 16.81 -18.46 -17.21
CA ASP A 713 18.17 -19.01 -17.22
C ASP A 713 19.20 -18.09 -16.55
N VAL A 714 18.77 -16.93 -16.06
CA VAL A 714 19.59 -15.97 -15.31
C VAL A 714 19.02 -15.78 -13.90
N PRO A 715 19.83 -15.89 -12.83
CA PRO A 715 19.36 -15.66 -11.46
C PRO A 715 19.05 -14.18 -11.20
N PRO A 716 17.91 -13.87 -10.55
CA PRO A 716 17.61 -12.51 -10.09
C PRO A 716 18.49 -12.15 -8.89
N THR A 717 19.05 -10.94 -8.89
CA THR A 717 19.76 -10.38 -7.73
C THR A 717 18.79 -9.79 -6.69
N THR A 718 19.27 -9.51 -5.48
CA THR A 718 18.52 -8.78 -4.43
C THR A 718 17.92 -7.47 -4.93
N MET A 719 18.68 -6.65 -5.66
CA MET A 719 18.18 -5.38 -6.20
C MET A 719 17.14 -5.60 -7.31
N THR A 720 17.33 -6.62 -8.13
CA THR A 720 16.38 -7.01 -9.19
C THR A 720 15.05 -7.49 -8.62
N ALA A 721 15.09 -8.32 -7.58
CA ALA A 721 13.91 -8.78 -6.85
C ALA A 721 13.17 -7.58 -6.23
N ALA A 722 13.89 -6.69 -5.54
CA ALA A 722 13.33 -5.48 -4.94
C ALA A 722 12.67 -4.56 -5.98
N ALA A 723 13.34 -4.30 -7.11
CA ALA A 723 12.80 -3.52 -8.22
C ALA A 723 11.55 -4.18 -8.84
N GLY A 724 11.53 -5.52 -8.91
CA GLY A 724 10.36 -6.30 -9.32
C GLY A 724 9.19 -6.28 -8.33
N GLY A 725 9.37 -5.73 -7.13
CA GLY A 725 8.38 -5.69 -6.05
C GLY A 725 8.44 -6.88 -5.09
N CYS A 726 9.59 -7.54 -4.95
CA CYS A 726 9.82 -8.61 -3.98
C CYS A 726 10.94 -8.19 -3.01
N ILE A 727 10.56 -7.79 -1.80
CA ILE A 727 11.50 -7.28 -0.78
C ILE A 727 11.69 -8.37 0.27
N PHE A 728 12.92 -8.86 0.43
CA PHE A 728 13.21 -9.89 1.43
C PHE A 728 13.46 -9.27 2.80
N VAL A 729 12.81 -9.83 3.82
CA VAL A 729 12.94 -9.46 5.22
C VAL A 729 13.56 -10.62 5.98
N ARG A 730 14.57 -10.33 6.81
CA ARG A 730 15.20 -11.32 7.67
C ARG A 730 14.37 -11.51 8.94
N VAL A 731 13.99 -12.76 9.21
CA VAL A 731 13.21 -13.17 10.38
C VAL A 731 13.95 -14.23 11.19
N LEU A 732 13.67 -14.31 12.48
CA LEU A 732 14.17 -15.38 13.36
C LEU A 732 13.07 -16.41 13.59
N SER A 733 13.31 -17.62 13.13
CA SER A 733 12.46 -18.79 13.37
C SER A 733 13.05 -19.69 14.45
N VAL A 734 12.26 -20.63 14.94
CA VAL A 734 12.72 -21.67 15.88
C VAL A 734 13.86 -22.52 15.28
N LEU A 735 13.90 -22.67 13.95
CA LEU A 735 14.94 -23.42 13.23
C LEU A 735 16.18 -22.58 12.92
N GLY A 736 16.17 -21.28 13.26
CA GLY A 736 17.23 -20.33 12.95
C GLY A 736 16.76 -19.17 12.07
N PRO A 737 17.70 -18.32 11.60
CA PRO A 737 17.39 -17.21 10.72
C PRO A 737 16.81 -17.70 9.39
N ALA A 738 15.82 -16.97 8.87
CA ALA A 738 15.20 -17.23 7.58
C ALA A 738 14.90 -15.91 6.87
N LEU A 739 14.56 -15.99 5.58
CA LEU A 739 14.02 -14.87 4.81
C LEU A 739 12.53 -15.08 4.55
N SER A 740 11.76 -14.01 4.69
CA SER A 740 10.37 -13.91 4.26
C SER A 740 10.24 -12.83 3.21
N CYS A 741 9.57 -13.11 2.10
CA CYS A 741 9.34 -12.14 1.03
C CYS A 741 8.10 -11.28 1.31
N LEU A 742 8.29 -9.97 1.27
CA LEU A 742 7.24 -8.98 1.11
C LEU A 742 7.04 -8.73 -0.38
N GLU A 743 5.93 -9.23 -0.89
CA GLU A 743 5.47 -8.88 -2.23
C GLU A 743 4.76 -7.53 -2.18
N ALA A 744 5.10 -6.68 -3.16
CA ALA A 744 4.55 -5.36 -3.42
C ALA A 744 4.25 -5.25 -4.92
N ARG A 745 3.43 -6.18 -5.41
CA ARG A 745 3.06 -6.23 -6.83
C ARG A 745 2.04 -5.12 -7.11
N ASN A 746 1.93 -4.71 -8.38
CA ASN A 746 1.06 -3.59 -8.77
C ASN A 746 -0.37 -3.78 -8.22
N ARG A 747 -0.87 -2.79 -7.45
CA ARG A 747 -2.21 -2.70 -6.80
C ARG A 747 -2.35 -3.32 -5.42
N GLU A 748 -1.28 -3.79 -4.80
CA GLU A 748 -1.36 -4.21 -3.39
C GLU A 748 -1.49 -2.99 -2.47
N LEU A 749 -2.53 -3.03 -1.65
CA LEU A 749 -2.94 -1.98 -0.72
C LEU A 749 -1.90 -1.79 0.39
N TYR A 750 -1.63 -2.83 1.17
CA TYR A 750 -0.56 -2.89 2.17
C TYR A 750 -0.33 -4.35 2.55
N ARG A 751 0.92 -4.80 2.60
CA ARG A 751 1.31 -6.10 3.14
C ARG A 751 2.42 -5.90 4.15
N ASN A 752 2.40 -6.64 5.25
CA ASN A 752 3.47 -6.60 6.25
C ASN A 752 3.92 -7.99 6.70
N VAL A 753 5.14 -8.04 7.23
CA VAL A 753 5.64 -9.14 8.05
C VAL A 753 5.52 -8.65 9.49
N SER A 754 4.54 -9.16 10.20
CA SER A 754 4.32 -8.88 11.62
C SER A 754 5.52 -9.35 12.46
N PRO A 755 5.73 -8.81 13.68
CA PRO A 755 6.90 -9.14 14.50
C PRO A 755 6.97 -10.64 14.83
N GLN A 756 5.80 -11.23 15.05
CA GLN A 756 5.57 -12.67 15.19
C GLN A 756 4.56 -13.09 14.13
N GLY A 757 4.79 -14.22 13.47
CA GLY A 757 3.91 -14.65 12.39
C GLY A 757 4.21 -16.05 11.88
N ALA A 758 3.32 -16.52 11.01
CA ALA A 758 3.53 -17.74 10.27
C ALA A 758 3.01 -17.60 8.84
N THR A 759 3.75 -18.16 7.88
CA THR A 759 3.26 -18.43 6.52
C THR A 759 2.82 -19.87 6.40
N GLU A 760 1.71 -20.10 5.74
CA GLU A 760 1.23 -21.44 5.39
C GLU A 760 1.95 -21.99 4.16
N SER A 761 1.82 -23.29 3.92
CA SER A 761 2.41 -23.90 2.73
C SER A 761 1.68 -23.40 1.48
N GLY A 762 2.42 -22.79 0.56
CA GLY A 762 1.91 -22.23 -0.69
C GLY A 762 1.67 -20.72 -0.65
N THR A 763 1.78 -20.08 0.52
CA THR A 763 1.54 -18.64 0.67
C THR A 763 2.88 -17.90 0.83
N GLY A 764 3.38 -17.32 -0.26
CA GLY A 764 4.58 -16.46 -0.28
C GLY A 764 5.92 -17.19 -0.44
N TYR A 765 6.98 -16.40 -0.70
CA TYR A 765 8.34 -16.89 -0.91
C TYR A 765 9.18 -16.79 0.36
N ILE A 766 9.82 -17.90 0.75
CA ILE A 766 10.69 -17.96 1.93
C ILE A 766 12.02 -18.64 1.61
N CYS A 767 13.07 -18.32 2.38
CA CYS A 767 14.33 -19.05 2.39
C CYS A 767 14.64 -19.53 3.81
N ARG A 768 14.68 -20.85 4.02
CA ARG A 768 15.05 -21.46 5.32
C ARG A 768 16.55 -21.69 5.45
N ASP A 769 17.21 -22.04 4.35
CA ASP A 769 18.64 -22.36 4.32
C ASP A 769 19.47 -21.07 4.22
N PHE A 770 19.39 -20.25 5.27
CA PHE A 770 20.06 -18.95 5.33
C PHE A 770 21.52 -19.04 5.79
N ILE A 771 21.89 -20.09 6.55
CA ILE A 771 23.19 -20.15 7.24
C ILE A 771 24.33 -20.55 6.29
N ASP A 772 24.08 -21.41 5.31
CA ASP A 772 25.10 -21.92 4.38
C ASP A 772 24.58 -21.87 2.93
N PRO A 773 24.56 -20.68 2.30
CA PRO A 773 24.07 -20.53 0.94
C PRO A 773 25.02 -21.19 -0.06
N ALA A 774 24.43 -21.77 -1.12
CA ALA A 774 25.19 -22.13 -2.31
C ALA A 774 25.86 -20.87 -2.90
N HIS A 775 26.87 -21.02 -3.76
CA HIS A 775 27.54 -19.88 -4.38
C HIS A 775 27.41 -19.94 -5.90
N TYR A 776 27.14 -18.79 -6.52
CA TYR A 776 26.99 -18.64 -7.96
C TYR A 776 28.03 -17.65 -8.49
N GLN A 777 28.76 -18.05 -9.54
CA GLN A 777 29.80 -17.22 -10.16
C GLN A 777 29.21 -16.39 -11.31
N ILE A 778 29.50 -15.09 -11.28
CA ILE A 778 29.01 -14.15 -12.29
C ILE A 778 30.20 -13.41 -12.88
N ALA A 779 30.19 -13.30 -14.21
CA ALA A 779 31.08 -12.42 -14.94
C ALA A 779 30.57 -10.97 -14.81
N LEU A 780 31.22 -10.16 -13.99
CA LEU A 780 30.99 -8.71 -14.00
C LEU A 780 31.79 -8.08 -15.14
N VAL A 781 31.12 -7.20 -15.89
CA VAL A 781 31.80 -6.22 -16.73
C VAL A 781 32.09 -5.03 -15.82
N ALA A 782 33.37 -4.73 -15.57
CA ALA A 782 33.76 -3.55 -14.81
C ALA A 782 33.25 -2.31 -15.53
N ASP A 783 32.36 -1.57 -14.88
CA ASP A 783 31.85 -0.27 -15.34
C ASP A 783 32.81 0.80 -14.80
N ASP A 784 34.09 0.71 -15.18
CA ASP A 784 35.06 1.73 -14.85
C ASP A 784 34.83 2.90 -15.82
N GLY A 785 34.23 3.97 -15.31
CA GLY A 785 33.86 5.19 -16.04
C GLY A 785 35.03 6.00 -16.62
N GLU A 786 36.18 5.39 -16.90
CA GLU A 786 37.26 6.01 -17.65
C GLU A 786 37.42 5.33 -19.01
N GLU A 787 36.73 5.92 -19.97
CA GLU A 787 36.83 5.65 -21.40
C GLU A 787 38.21 6.11 -21.92
N ARG A 788 39.27 5.35 -21.62
CA ARG A 788 40.54 5.34 -22.36
C ARG A 788 41.41 4.14 -21.94
N ASP A 789 41.41 3.13 -22.81
CA ASP A 789 42.43 2.09 -22.93
C ASP A 789 42.59 1.09 -21.77
N ALA A 790 41.67 0.12 -21.66
CA ALA A 790 41.99 -1.15 -21.00
C ALA A 790 41.13 -2.31 -21.54
N ALA A 791 41.78 -3.44 -21.83
CA ALA A 791 41.13 -4.71 -22.11
C ALA A 791 40.11 -5.01 -20.99
N ARG A 792 38.83 -5.21 -21.36
CA ARG A 792 37.74 -5.60 -20.44
C ARG A 792 38.17 -6.81 -19.62
N ARG A 793 38.67 -6.59 -18.40
CA ARG A 793 38.94 -7.66 -17.44
C ARG A 793 37.59 -8.08 -16.89
N THR A 794 37.10 -9.22 -17.36
CA THR A 794 35.95 -9.88 -16.75
C THR A 794 36.38 -10.36 -15.37
N VAL A 795 35.90 -9.71 -14.33
CA VAL A 795 36.10 -10.16 -12.94
C VAL A 795 34.99 -11.14 -12.61
N MET A 796 35.36 -12.36 -12.25
CA MET A 796 34.41 -13.35 -11.74
C MET A 796 34.15 -13.06 -10.27
N GLU A 797 32.94 -12.66 -9.93
CA GLU A 797 32.49 -12.46 -8.55
C GLU A 797 31.65 -13.68 -8.14
N SER A 798 31.86 -14.18 -6.92
CA SER A 798 31.09 -15.28 -6.35
C SER A 798 30.08 -14.70 -5.36
N LEU A 799 28.78 -14.86 -5.65
CA LEU A 799 27.70 -14.38 -4.79
C LEU A 799 26.94 -15.54 -4.11
N PRO A 800 26.40 -15.34 -2.91
CA PRO A 800 25.52 -16.33 -2.28
C PRO A 800 24.21 -16.50 -3.07
N LEU A 801 23.78 -17.74 -3.21
CA LEU A 801 22.59 -18.20 -3.90
C LEU A 801 21.64 -18.85 -2.88
N TYR A 802 20.53 -18.18 -2.61
CA TYR A 802 19.53 -18.61 -1.64
C TYR A 802 18.37 -19.33 -2.33
N PRO A 803 18.03 -20.57 -1.92
CA PRO A 803 16.90 -21.29 -2.49
C PRO A 803 15.56 -20.75 -1.98
N LEU A 804 14.67 -20.38 -2.89
CA LEU A 804 13.31 -19.99 -2.53
C LEU A 804 12.39 -21.21 -2.47
N CYS A 805 11.61 -21.29 -1.41
CA CYS A 805 10.56 -22.29 -1.24
C CYS A 805 9.25 -21.65 -0.79
N THR A 806 8.16 -22.40 -0.90
CA THR A 806 6.80 -21.99 -0.50
C THR A 806 6.30 -22.82 0.68
N ASN A 807 7.21 -23.36 1.50
CA ASN A 807 6.84 -24.18 2.65
C ASN A 807 6.36 -23.30 3.81
N ALA A 808 5.69 -23.89 4.81
CA ALA A 808 5.26 -23.13 5.98
C ALA A 808 6.46 -22.58 6.78
N LEU A 809 6.41 -21.37 7.33
CA LEU A 809 7.47 -20.84 8.19
C LEU A 809 6.85 -20.06 9.33
N SER A 810 7.26 -20.34 10.57
CA SER A 810 6.86 -19.55 11.73
C SER A 810 8.06 -18.81 12.31
N TRP A 811 7.90 -17.52 12.61
CA TRP A 811 8.91 -16.69 13.24
C TRP A 811 8.37 -15.97 14.46
N TYR A 812 9.28 -15.60 15.35
CA TYR A 812 8.97 -14.87 16.58
C TYR A 812 9.60 -13.47 16.62
N ARG A 813 10.40 -13.12 15.60
CA ARG A 813 11.03 -11.80 15.52
C ARG A 813 11.44 -11.42 14.10
N VAL A 814 11.24 -10.15 13.74
CA VAL A 814 11.78 -9.51 12.53
C VAL A 814 13.08 -8.77 12.87
N GLN A 815 14.09 -8.84 11.99
CA GLN A 815 15.40 -8.20 12.21
C GLN A 815 15.67 -6.98 11.33
N GLY A 816 15.16 -6.97 10.10
CA GLY A 816 15.39 -5.89 9.14
C GLY A 816 15.24 -6.35 7.69
N VAL A 817 15.40 -5.41 6.76
CA VAL A 817 15.39 -5.69 5.32
C VAL A 817 16.71 -6.33 4.93
N PHE A 818 16.65 -7.41 4.15
CA PHE A 818 17.83 -8.09 3.63
C PHE A 818 18.48 -7.26 2.52
N VAL A 819 19.76 -6.94 2.68
CA VAL A 819 20.50 -6.03 1.77
C VAL A 819 21.79 -6.64 1.23
N GLU A 820 22.12 -7.87 1.61
CA GLU A 820 23.30 -8.55 1.08
C GLU A 820 23.17 -8.72 -0.44
N LYS A 821 24.29 -8.52 -1.15
CA LYS A 821 24.37 -8.75 -2.58
C LYS A 821 24.31 -10.25 -2.82
N ALA A 822 23.13 -10.74 -3.17
CA ALA A 822 22.84 -12.16 -3.30
C ALA A 822 22.00 -12.46 -4.54
N MET A 823 21.82 -13.74 -4.81
CA MET A 823 21.01 -14.30 -5.88
C MET A 823 19.97 -15.26 -5.33
N PHE A 824 18.89 -15.46 -6.08
CA PHE A 824 17.82 -16.37 -5.70
C PHE A 824 17.61 -17.47 -6.73
N LEU A 825 17.31 -18.67 -6.23
CA LEU A 825 16.98 -19.87 -7.01
C LEU A 825 15.47 -20.14 -7.01
#